data_AF-A0A918QJI4-F1
#
_entry.id   AF-A0A918QJI4-F1
#
_cell.length_a   1.000
_cell.length_b   1.000
_cell.length_c   1.000
_cell.angle_alpha   90.00
_cell.angle_beta   90.00
_cell.angle_gamma   90.00
#
_symmetry.space_group_name_H-M   'P 1'
#
loop_
_entity.id
_entity.type
_entity.pdbx_description
1 polymer ?
#
loop_
_entity_poly.entity_id
_entity_poly.type
_entity_poly.pdbx_seq_one_letter_code
_entity_poly.pdbx_strand_id
1 'polypeptide(L)'
;MAFMRYKTTGYQWAVTYPAGEWKVLFGRGSDGVLISEQGVVSSGQLTSFHSGFAARSAPYRQSSDGAFMLPVSVGSWLTLFFRGDRSERLHWDRGVQREGAWTEEHNWGSALPAGFRSQIDALLQAPNAADGNWQTYFFKGPRVLTLHWITGVVRDALITEGPDASGCAGWASLPEEFRSDLDHVIAYKNAADGTRQSLLVKGAKGLLLNWKTGVLASGELHQLGVPGLAALPAEYRTPLRPVTGRYTGASGSDRVELRVDLEGERSLATISGDFFTNGVCVNSFRTGAALSVDQTANAYTLAQTGLEWSSDTWVTRLALTIPRVAATANAANAALVLDAPGNNRVLQFDCSYASTGLRTVELETDSVVGTQVFQRYDTAQGWNPPGYRNRTLTVTSAYAEAGIEIRDAGNANTITADTAGADLAWSDAELHAAMTASSSVYQDVPQWRFWAFVATRYTKPTVAGVMFDYLGGVQRQGMAVFHQSMQGFGWIGNANELFCYVHEIGHGFNLAHSWQKHLAQPPAPLGPDQGYGDLSWMNYPQNYSQGEEAYWRNFRFQFTDNELRHLRHGFYQHIIPGGSSGWMVNSALEDSALAAAETSFRPSDNPSGLTLTLGGKQVFGYGEPVMAEVRLALAGERDGITVTESIGPKGERTVIAITDPQGRTRLFRPLARTCTGHGGGESAVTLNAERPAVYETVYLGYGADGLYFAEPGLYKVTAVHTGLDGARTVSPTRTLRVRLPLDRTDQNVGELLTGDDQGALLALLGSDTPSLASGNDALQELIDRYGDHPLAAYARLARGANAGRHFQTVTDGRLQVRQPDTETAVTQLTDAIDASRTDQNTGLDNLTLNAAMRRLATVHAKAGDLDRADAVLTDLTTHFREQGIPAHVQEHIQQQADETRAAITEQTGDRS
;
A
#
# COMPACT_ATOMS: atom_id res chain seq x y z
N MET A 1 11.90 2.09 20.62
CA MET A 1 11.14 3.35 20.49
C MET A 1 10.98 4.01 21.85
N ALA A 2 10.87 5.35 21.88
CA ALA A 2 10.54 6.08 23.09
C ALA A 2 9.13 5.71 23.61
N PHE A 3 9.01 5.62 24.93
CA PHE A 3 7.74 5.34 25.60
C PHE A 3 6.79 6.54 25.54
N MET A 4 7.30 7.74 25.79
CA MET A 4 6.55 8.99 25.69
C MET A 4 6.73 9.62 24.30
N ARG A 5 5.66 10.20 23.75
CA ARG A 5 5.75 11.02 22.53
C ARG A 5 6.52 12.30 22.82
N TYR A 6 7.42 12.68 21.92
CA TYR A 6 8.13 13.96 22.01
C TYR A 6 7.16 15.14 21.95
N LYS A 7 7.40 16.13 22.81
CA LYS A 7 6.46 17.25 23.00
C LYS A 7 6.78 18.39 22.05
N THR A 8 5.71 18.95 21.48
CA THR A 8 5.77 20.19 20.70
C THR A 8 5.71 21.45 21.58
N THR A 9 5.66 21.30 22.91
CA THR A 9 5.75 22.39 23.88
C THR A 9 7.19 22.82 24.13
N GLY A 10 7.37 24.04 24.66
CA GLY A 10 8.67 24.56 25.10
C GLY A 10 9.27 23.87 26.34
N TYR A 11 8.59 22.86 26.87
CA TYR A 11 8.99 22.05 28.02
C TYR A 11 8.63 20.59 27.72
N GLN A 12 9.31 19.62 28.33
CA GLN A 12 9.10 18.20 28.03
C GLN A 12 8.09 17.53 28.97
N TRP A 13 7.89 18.06 30.16
CA TRP A 13 6.96 17.50 31.15
C TRP A 13 6.46 18.57 32.11
N ALA A 14 5.31 18.29 32.72
CA ALA A 14 4.74 19.10 33.79
C ALA A 14 4.14 18.20 34.86
N VAL A 15 4.40 18.49 36.14
CA VAL A 15 3.87 17.71 37.27
C VAL A 15 3.25 18.62 38.33
N THR A 16 2.07 18.24 38.83
CA THR A 16 1.35 18.96 39.89
C THR A 16 1.87 18.53 41.26
N TYR A 17 1.90 19.48 42.20
CA TYR A 17 2.19 19.18 43.61
C TYR A 17 1.01 18.43 44.26
N PRO A 18 1.26 17.36 45.03
CA PRO A 18 0.21 16.49 45.58
C PRO A 18 -0.50 17.06 46.82
N ALA A 19 -0.01 18.14 47.42
CA ALA A 19 -0.58 18.74 48.63
C ALA A 19 -0.41 20.26 48.66
N GLY A 20 -1.36 20.94 49.32
CA GLY A 20 -1.36 22.39 49.50
C GLY A 20 -2.05 23.14 48.37
N GLU A 21 -1.65 24.40 48.18
CA GLU A 21 -2.08 25.23 47.05
C GLU A 21 -1.68 24.60 45.72
N TRP A 22 -2.53 24.76 44.70
CA TRP A 22 -2.23 24.26 43.37
C TRP A 22 -0.95 24.88 42.82
N LYS A 23 0.03 24.02 42.56
CA LYS A 23 1.31 24.39 41.93
C LYS A 23 1.70 23.35 40.90
N VAL A 24 2.32 23.81 39.83
CA VAL A 24 2.81 22.95 38.75
C VAL A 24 4.25 23.31 38.44
N LEU A 25 5.11 22.28 38.39
CA LEU A 25 6.48 22.39 37.95
C LEU A 25 6.57 21.97 36.47
N PHE A 26 6.97 22.90 35.62
CA PHE A 26 7.27 22.68 34.20
C PHE A 26 8.76 22.42 34.04
N GLY A 27 9.14 21.27 33.48
CA GLY A 27 10.53 20.88 33.29
C GLY A 27 11.03 21.13 31.86
N ARG A 28 12.16 21.81 31.73
CA ARG A 28 12.87 22.05 30.47
C ARG A 28 14.34 21.69 30.61
N GLY A 29 14.72 20.49 30.16
CA GLY A 29 16.08 19.99 30.34
C GLY A 29 16.49 19.92 31.82
N SER A 30 17.57 20.61 32.20
CA SER A 30 18.02 20.74 33.60
C SER A 30 17.35 21.86 34.39
N ASP A 31 16.49 22.65 33.75
CA ASP A 31 15.81 23.80 34.33
C ASP A 31 14.31 23.55 34.53
N GLY A 32 13.68 24.39 35.35
CA GLY A 32 12.26 24.33 35.61
C GLY A 32 11.64 25.69 35.92
N VAL A 33 10.32 25.74 35.85
CA VAL A 33 9.50 26.87 36.32
C VAL A 33 8.38 26.31 37.17
N LEU A 34 8.32 26.75 38.43
CA LEU A 34 7.24 26.44 39.35
C LEU A 34 6.25 27.61 39.34
N ILE A 35 4.99 27.33 39.03
CA ILE A 35 3.92 28.32 39.08
C ILE A 35 2.85 27.93 40.11
N SER A 36 2.11 28.94 40.56
CA SER A 36 0.85 28.85 41.29
C SER A 36 -0.29 29.41 40.42
N GLU A 37 -1.50 29.53 40.93
CA GLU A 37 -2.55 30.27 40.21
C GLU A 37 -2.18 31.75 40.04
N GLN A 38 -1.52 32.33 41.04
CA GLN A 38 -1.28 33.78 41.18
C GLN A 38 -0.06 34.26 40.39
N GLY A 39 0.87 33.37 40.05
CA GLY A 39 2.10 33.76 39.34
C GLY A 39 3.20 32.71 39.42
N VAL A 40 4.38 33.09 38.92
CA VAL A 40 5.61 32.29 39.06
C VAL A 40 6.05 32.31 40.52
N VAL A 41 6.27 31.12 41.09
CA VAL A 41 6.80 30.93 42.45
C VAL A 41 8.33 30.93 42.41
N SER A 42 8.92 30.21 41.45
CA SER A 42 10.37 30.17 41.24
C SER A 42 10.72 29.66 39.84
N SER A 43 11.92 29.99 39.36
CA SER A 43 12.49 29.53 38.09
C SER A 43 14.00 29.34 38.23
N GLY A 44 14.58 28.33 37.58
CA GLY A 44 16.00 28.05 37.62
C GLY A 44 16.31 26.55 37.46
N GLN A 45 17.47 26.12 37.95
CA GLN A 45 17.87 24.70 37.90
C GLN A 45 16.95 23.81 38.74
N LEU A 46 16.64 22.60 38.27
CA LEU A 46 15.78 21.65 38.98
C LEU A 46 16.26 21.34 40.42
N THR A 47 17.57 21.32 40.64
CA THR A 47 18.20 21.11 41.96
C THR A 47 17.90 22.22 42.98
N SER A 48 17.51 23.41 42.53
CA SER A 48 17.13 24.53 43.40
C SER A 48 15.71 24.41 43.96
N PHE A 49 14.83 23.65 43.29
CA PHE A 49 13.45 23.41 43.75
C PHE A 49 13.40 22.33 44.82
N HIS A 50 14.23 21.29 44.68
CA HIS A 50 14.40 20.23 45.67
C HIS A 50 15.76 19.56 45.55
N SER A 51 16.43 19.31 46.68
CA SER A 51 17.76 18.67 46.70
C SER A 51 17.78 17.27 46.09
N GLY A 52 16.65 16.55 46.17
CA GLY A 52 16.46 15.24 45.54
C GLY A 52 16.75 15.17 44.05
N PHE A 53 16.55 16.27 43.31
CA PHE A 53 16.87 16.32 41.88
C PHE A 53 18.36 16.14 41.59
N ALA A 54 19.25 16.42 42.56
CA ALA A 54 20.69 16.19 42.42
C ALA A 54 21.04 14.70 42.37
N ALA A 55 20.20 13.84 42.99
CA ALA A 55 20.37 12.39 43.04
C ALA A 55 19.97 11.68 41.74
N ARG A 56 19.36 12.39 40.79
CA ARG A 56 19.00 11.84 39.48
C ARG A 56 20.24 11.39 38.72
N SER A 57 20.10 10.30 37.99
CA SER A 57 21.13 9.78 37.10
C SER A 57 21.52 10.79 36.02
N ALA A 58 22.75 10.69 35.51
CA ALA A 58 23.30 11.68 34.59
C ALA A 58 22.43 11.96 33.34
N PRO A 59 21.86 10.95 32.64
CA PRO A 59 20.97 11.19 31.51
C PRO A 59 19.71 11.96 31.92
N TYR A 60 19.09 11.58 33.02
CA TYR A 60 17.84 12.18 33.48
C TYR A 60 18.01 13.60 34.02
N ARG A 61 19.21 13.96 34.52
CA ARG A 61 19.54 15.36 34.87
C ARG A 61 19.60 16.30 33.66
N GLN A 62 19.91 15.77 32.47
CA GLN A 62 19.98 16.58 31.25
C GLN A 62 18.61 16.79 30.62
N SER A 63 17.77 15.74 30.59
CA SER A 63 16.44 15.79 29.98
C SER A 63 15.59 14.57 30.33
N SER A 64 14.27 14.69 30.13
CA SER A 64 13.30 13.60 30.21
C SER A 64 12.19 13.87 29.21
N ASP A 65 11.73 12.83 28.51
CA ASP A 65 10.70 12.92 27.46
C ASP A 65 9.29 13.08 28.04
N GLY A 66 9.13 12.76 29.32
CA GLY A 66 7.90 12.88 30.08
C GLY A 66 8.14 12.67 31.56
N ALA A 67 7.17 13.07 32.39
CA ALA A 67 7.17 12.81 33.82
C ALA A 67 5.77 12.57 34.34
N PHE A 68 5.67 11.82 35.43
CA PHE A 68 4.42 11.36 36.00
C PHE A 68 4.52 11.32 37.53
N MET A 69 3.61 12.01 38.22
CA MET A 69 3.60 12.08 39.68
C MET A 69 2.76 10.93 40.26
N LEU A 70 3.33 10.17 41.19
CA LEU A 70 2.68 9.09 41.92
C LEU A 70 2.23 9.56 43.32
N PRO A 71 1.15 9.00 43.87
CA PRO A 71 0.67 9.37 45.19
C PRO A 71 1.59 8.78 46.26
N VAL A 72 1.90 9.59 47.27
CA VAL A 72 2.71 9.24 48.44
C VAL A 72 2.14 9.89 49.71
N SER A 73 2.72 9.60 50.87
CA SER A 73 2.38 10.25 52.14
C SER A 73 2.50 11.77 52.04
N VAL A 74 1.63 12.47 52.77
CA VAL A 74 1.60 13.94 52.83
C VAL A 74 3.00 14.51 53.08
N GLY A 75 3.48 15.37 52.18
CA GLY A 75 4.77 16.06 52.29
C GLY A 75 5.96 15.40 51.59
N SER A 76 5.82 14.18 51.06
CA SER A 76 6.82 13.55 50.19
C SER A 76 6.37 13.57 48.73
N TRP A 77 7.29 13.30 47.81
CA TRP A 77 7.00 13.27 46.36
C TRP A 77 7.68 12.09 45.67
N LEU A 78 6.94 11.42 44.79
CA LEU A 78 7.44 10.33 43.95
C LEU A 78 7.12 10.64 42.49
N THR A 79 8.15 10.81 41.67
CA THR A 79 7.99 11.09 40.25
C THR A 79 8.66 10.02 39.42
N LEU A 80 7.96 9.55 38.40
CA LEU A 80 8.48 8.68 37.38
C LEU A 80 8.87 9.55 36.17
N PHE A 81 10.14 9.58 35.82
CA PHE A 81 10.65 10.25 34.63
C PHE A 81 10.88 9.23 33.52
N PHE A 82 10.60 9.61 32.29
CA PHE A 82 10.79 8.75 31.12
C PHE A 82 11.87 9.31 30.22
N ARG A 83 12.67 8.44 29.63
CA ARG A 83 13.65 8.79 28.59
C ARG A 83 13.89 7.58 27.69
N GLY A 84 13.56 7.70 26.41
CA GLY A 84 13.57 6.59 25.47
C GLY A 84 12.68 5.44 25.95
N ASP A 85 13.24 4.23 26.02
CA ASP A 85 12.59 3.01 26.50
C ASP A 85 12.82 2.75 28.01
N ARG A 86 13.29 3.74 28.75
CA ARG A 86 13.60 3.63 30.18
C ARG A 86 12.78 4.59 31.03
N SER A 87 12.72 4.25 32.32
CA SER A 87 12.16 5.09 33.38
C SER A 87 13.09 5.22 34.58
N GLU A 88 13.01 6.36 35.27
CA GLU A 88 13.66 6.65 36.55
C GLU A 88 12.60 7.00 37.59
N ARG A 89 12.54 6.24 38.68
CA ARG A 89 11.62 6.49 39.80
C ARG A 89 12.36 7.27 40.90
N LEU A 90 12.09 8.56 40.97
CA LEU A 90 12.69 9.49 41.94
C LEU A 90 11.76 9.73 43.12
N HIS A 91 12.18 9.33 44.32
CA HIS A 91 11.60 9.85 45.55
C HIS A 91 12.34 11.12 45.93
N TRP A 92 11.66 12.25 45.99
CA TRP A 92 12.33 13.55 46.13
C TRP A 92 13.15 13.65 47.43
N ASP A 93 12.71 12.99 48.51
CA ASP A 93 13.47 12.98 49.79
C ASP A 93 14.51 11.86 49.90
N ARG A 94 14.34 10.75 49.16
CA ARG A 94 15.14 9.53 49.31
C ARG A 94 16.03 9.23 48.11
N GLY A 95 16.01 10.09 47.10
CA GLY A 95 16.73 9.92 45.84
C GLY A 95 16.12 8.84 44.94
N VAL A 96 16.90 8.42 43.94
CA VAL A 96 16.49 7.44 42.94
C VAL A 96 16.24 6.08 43.61
N GLN A 97 15.01 5.58 43.48
CA GLN A 97 14.60 4.28 44.01
C GLN A 97 14.82 3.16 42.98
N ARG A 98 14.69 3.49 41.69
CA ARG A 98 14.82 2.56 40.58
C ARG A 98 15.17 3.30 39.30
N GLU A 99 16.00 2.67 38.46
CA GLU A 99 16.19 3.02 37.06
C GLU A 99 16.19 1.73 36.23
N GLY A 100 15.47 1.69 35.12
CA GLY A 100 15.44 0.51 34.26
C GLY A 100 14.49 0.67 33.08
N ALA A 101 14.15 -0.43 32.41
CA ALA A 101 13.14 -0.40 31.35
C ALA A 101 11.78 0.03 31.92
N TRP A 102 11.00 0.78 31.15
CA TRP A 102 9.63 1.15 31.56
C TRP A 102 8.72 -0.09 31.68
N THR A 103 9.01 -1.16 30.93
CA THR A 103 8.24 -2.42 30.93
C THR A 103 8.26 -3.13 32.28
N GLU A 104 9.31 -2.89 33.07
CA GLU A 104 9.51 -3.43 34.42
C GLU A 104 8.85 -2.54 35.49
N GLU A 105 8.18 -1.45 35.11
CA GLU A 105 7.33 -0.70 36.04
C GLU A 105 6.10 -1.55 36.37
N HIS A 106 6.22 -2.30 37.46
CA HIS A 106 5.20 -3.21 37.94
C HIS A 106 4.71 -4.19 36.84
N ASN A 107 3.44 -4.12 36.42
CA ASN A 107 2.87 -4.98 35.38
C ASN A 107 2.81 -4.33 34.00
N TRP A 108 3.40 -3.13 33.79
CA TRP A 108 3.17 -2.33 32.58
C TRP A 108 3.55 -3.07 31.29
N GLY A 109 4.67 -3.80 31.29
CA GLY A 109 5.15 -4.53 30.11
C GLY A 109 4.21 -5.64 29.64
N SER A 110 3.54 -6.34 30.57
CA SER A 110 2.60 -7.40 30.25
C SER A 110 1.16 -6.90 30.11
N ALA A 111 0.77 -5.89 30.88
CA ALA A 111 -0.61 -5.43 30.97
C ALA A 111 -1.01 -4.40 29.90
N LEU A 112 -0.09 -3.54 29.43
CA LEU A 112 -0.43 -2.57 28.39
C LEU A 112 -0.65 -3.28 27.04
N PRO A 113 -1.71 -2.96 26.28
CA PRO A 113 -1.88 -3.44 24.90
C PRO A 113 -0.76 -2.91 23.99
N ALA A 114 -0.41 -3.62 22.92
CA ALA A 114 0.67 -3.25 22.01
C ALA A 114 0.60 -1.78 21.54
N GLY A 115 -0.62 -1.29 21.23
CA GLY A 115 -0.86 0.10 20.84
C GLY A 115 -0.46 1.14 21.88
N PHE A 116 -0.37 0.80 23.18
CA PHE A 116 0.00 1.70 24.28
C PHE A 116 1.42 1.45 24.83
N ARG A 117 2.28 0.73 24.09
CA ARG A 117 3.67 0.42 24.53
C ARG A 117 4.74 1.38 24.00
N SER A 118 4.33 2.45 23.33
CA SER A 118 5.22 3.48 22.78
C SER A 118 4.43 4.75 22.49
N GLN A 119 5.13 5.89 22.33
CA GLN A 119 4.54 7.16 21.88
C GLN A 119 3.26 7.53 22.65
N ILE A 120 3.29 7.43 23.99
CA ILE A 120 2.19 7.87 24.85
C ILE A 120 2.10 9.40 24.85
N ASP A 121 0.91 9.92 24.60
CA ASP A 121 0.65 11.36 24.48
C ASP A 121 0.73 12.05 25.83
N ALA A 122 0.06 11.51 26.84
CA ALA A 122 0.09 12.04 28.19
C ALA A 122 -0.23 10.97 29.21
N LEU A 123 0.20 11.20 30.45
CA LEU A 123 -0.13 10.39 31.61
C LEU A 123 -0.79 11.27 32.67
N LEU A 124 -1.80 10.74 33.35
CA LEU A 124 -2.41 11.40 34.51
C LEU A 124 -2.67 10.38 35.61
N GLN A 125 -2.34 10.74 36.85
CA GLN A 125 -2.54 9.84 37.98
C GLN A 125 -4.03 9.70 38.23
N ALA A 126 -4.52 8.47 38.23
CA ALA A 126 -5.89 8.17 38.61
C ALA A 126 -6.00 8.11 40.14
N PRO A 127 -7.20 8.30 40.72
CA PRO A 127 -7.44 7.90 42.10
C PRO A 127 -6.96 6.46 42.32
N ASN A 128 -6.42 6.18 43.51
CA ASN A 128 -6.11 4.81 43.86
C ASN A 128 -7.38 3.96 43.76
N ALA A 129 -7.20 2.70 43.37
CA ALA A 129 -8.28 1.74 43.37
C ALA A 129 -8.82 1.52 44.79
N ALA A 130 -10.02 0.94 44.88
CA ALA A 130 -10.66 0.67 46.16
C ALA A 130 -9.84 -0.24 47.11
N ASP A 131 -8.94 -1.05 46.54
CA ASP A 131 -8.00 -1.90 47.26
C ASP A 131 -6.70 -1.18 47.68
N GLY A 132 -6.58 0.12 47.39
CA GLY A 132 -5.44 0.97 47.71
C GLY A 132 -4.31 0.97 46.67
N ASN A 133 -4.40 0.15 45.62
CA ASN A 133 -3.37 0.07 44.59
C ASN A 133 -3.42 1.26 43.61
N TRP A 134 -2.28 1.53 42.96
CA TRP A 134 -2.18 2.63 42.00
C TRP A 134 -2.92 2.33 40.70
N GLN A 135 -3.53 3.39 40.17
CA GLN A 135 -4.11 3.42 38.84
C GLN A 135 -3.53 4.58 38.02
N THR A 136 -3.51 4.44 36.70
CA THR A 136 -2.98 5.49 35.80
C THR A 136 -3.79 5.58 34.52
N TYR A 137 -4.02 6.80 34.06
CA TYR A 137 -4.62 7.10 32.77
C TYR A 137 -3.54 7.29 31.71
N PHE A 138 -3.66 6.58 30.60
CA PHE A 138 -2.80 6.65 29.42
C PHE A 138 -3.59 7.25 28.27
N PHE A 139 -3.17 8.43 27.81
CA PHE A 139 -3.76 9.08 26.64
C PHE A 139 -2.94 8.71 25.41
N LYS A 140 -3.60 8.31 24.32
CA LYS A 140 -2.97 8.07 23.02
C LYS A 140 -3.95 8.24 21.86
N GLY A 141 -3.64 9.15 20.94
CA GLY A 141 -4.54 9.55 19.87
C GLY A 141 -5.92 9.90 20.45
N PRO A 142 -7.02 9.39 19.89
CA PRO A 142 -8.37 9.66 20.40
C PRO A 142 -8.80 8.79 21.60
N ARG A 143 -7.90 7.99 22.17
CA ARG A 143 -8.22 7.01 23.22
C ARG A 143 -7.58 7.35 24.57
N VAL A 144 -8.23 6.85 25.61
CA VAL A 144 -7.73 6.85 26.97
C VAL A 144 -7.91 5.48 27.61
N LEU A 145 -6.82 4.94 28.16
CA LEU A 145 -6.77 3.65 28.84
C LEU A 145 -6.50 3.84 30.33
N THR A 146 -7.27 3.17 31.17
CA THR A 146 -7.08 3.17 32.63
C THR A 146 -6.47 1.84 33.05
N LEU A 147 -5.26 1.89 33.58
CA LEU A 147 -4.50 0.72 34.01
C LEU A 147 -4.50 0.65 35.54
N HIS A 148 -4.85 -0.51 36.07
CA HIS A 148 -4.58 -0.89 37.45
C HIS A 148 -3.24 -1.62 37.53
N TRP A 149 -2.34 -1.15 38.39
CA TRP A 149 -0.94 -1.60 38.38
C TRP A 149 -0.73 -3.07 38.80
N ILE A 150 -1.74 -3.68 39.42
CA ILE A 150 -1.75 -5.13 39.75
C ILE A 150 -2.54 -5.94 38.70
N THR A 151 -3.83 -5.62 38.52
CA THR A 151 -4.79 -6.45 37.77
C THR A 151 -4.86 -6.14 36.27
N GLY A 152 -4.23 -5.07 35.79
CA GLY A 152 -4.13 -4.74 34.37
C GLY A 152 -5.17 -3.73 33.90
N VAL A 153 -5.55 -3.79 32.62
CA VAL A 153 -6.44 -2.81 31.99
C VAL A 153 -7.85 -2.94 32.56
N VAL A 154 -8.38 -1.85 33.13
CA VAL A 154 -9.74 -1.81 33.68
C VAL A 154 -10.73 -1.03 32.82
N ARG A 155 -10.22 -0.17 31.92
CA ARG A 155 -11.02 0.59 30.95
C ARG A 155 -10.17 0.98 29.75
N ASP A 156 -10.75 0.94 28.57
CA ASP A 156 -10.22 1.54 27.34
C ASP A 156 -11.41 2.19 26.61
N ALA A 157 -11.32 3.50 26.42
CA ALA A 157 -12.44 4.34 26.01
C ALA A 157 -11.98 5.47 25.07
N LEU A 158 -12.92 6.14 24.43
CA LEU A 158 -12.61 7.39 23.73
C LEU A 158 -12.32 8.50 24.75
N ILE A 159 -11.46 9.45 24.37
CA ILE A 159 -11.19 10.62 25.19
C ILE A 159 -12.50 11.36 25.53
N THR A 160 -13.45 11.43 24.59
CA THR A 160 -14.76 12.09 24.79
C THR A 160 -15.68 11.37 25.77
N GLU A 161 -15.45 10.09 26.03
CA GLU A 161 -16.18 9.33 27.07
C GLU A 161 -15.52 9.49 28.45
N GLY A 162 -14.29 9.98 28.45
CA GLY A 162 -13.46 10.21 29.63
C GLY A 162 -12.84 8.94 30.23
N PRO A 163 -11.85 9.15 31.10
CA PRO A 163 -11.02 8.08 31.65
C PRO A 163 -11.71 7.21 32.71
N ASP A 164 -12.82 7.68 33.30
CA ASP A 164 -13.59 6.92 34.30
C ASP A 164 -14.99 6.59 33.83
N ALA A 165 -15.57 5.53 34.39
CA ALA A 165 -16.91 5.06 34.08
C ALA A 165 -18.04 6.05 34.48
N SER A 166 -17.75 7.00 35.37
CA SER A 166 -18.71 8.03 35.80
C SER A 166 -18.00 9.33 36.15
N GLY A 167 -18.76 10.43 36.24
CA GLY A 167 -18.20 11.74 36.60
C GLY A 167 -17.36 12.42 35.51
N CYS A 168 -17.42 11.91 34.27
CA CYS A 168 -16.65 12.38 33.12
C CYS A 168 -17.49 13.05 32.02
N ALA A 169 -18.75 13.41 32.28
CA ALA A 169 -19.65 13.95 31.26
C ALA A 169 -19.10 15.21 30.55
N GLY A 170 -18.23 15.98 31.21
CA GLY A 170 -17.59 17.15 30.63
C GLY A 170 -16.64 16.82 29.47
N TRP A 171 -16.05 15.63 29.43
CA TRP A 171 -15.12 15.21 28.36
C TRP A 171 -15.79 15.17 26.98
N ALA A 172 -17.10 14.94 26.92
CA ALA A 172 -17.86 14.95 25.67
C ALA A 172 -17.90 16.34 25.00
N SER A 173 -17.66 17.40 25.77
CA SER A 173 -17.67 18.79 25.29
C SER A 173 -16.33 19.27 24.72
N LEU A 174 -15.31 18.41 24.66
CA LEU A 174 -14.00 18.79 24.16
C LEU A 174 -14.08 19.29 22.70
N PRO A 175 -13.45 20.43 22.36
CA PRO A 175 -13.28 20.86 20.97
C PRO A 175 -12.52 19.81 20.18
N GLU A 176 -12.78 19.71 18.88
CA GLU A 176 -12.19 18.69 17.99
C GLU A 176 -10.65 18.59 18.13
N GLU A 177 -9.97 19.74 18.24
CA GLU A 177 -8.51 19.79 18.36
C GLU A 177 -7.93 19.18 19.64
N PHE A 178 -8.72 19.08 20.72
CA PHE A 178 -8.32 18.48 22.01
C PHE A 178 -8.79 17.02 22.17
N ARG A 179 -9.42 16.44 21.14
CA ARG A 179 -9.89 15.04 21.19
C ARG A 179 -8.80 14.02 20.87
N SER A 180 -7.59 14.45 20.50
CA SER A 180 -6.43 13.58 20.25
C SER A 180 -5.10 14.31 20.47
N ASP A 181 -4.00 13.55 20.55
CA ASP A 181 -2.60 14.04 20.46
C ASP A 181 -2.29 15.15 21.47
N LEU A 182 -2.75 14.97 22.71
CA LEU A 182 -2.49 15.89 23.81
C LEU A 182 -0.99 15.88 24.12
N ASP A 183 -0.37 17.05 24.34
CA ASP A 183 1.02 17.07 24.80
C ASP A 183 1.10 16.82 26.30
N HIS A 184 0.15 17.38 27.07
CA HIS A 184 0.08 17.19 28.53
C HIS A 184 -1.36 17.14 29.02
N VAL A 185 -1.60 16.34 30.05
CA VAL A 185 -2.83 16.35 30.86
C VAL A 185 -2.40 16.52 32.31
N ILE A 186 -2.72 17.67 32.90
CA ILE A 186 -2.21 18.09 34.19
C ILE A 186 -3.38 18.20 35.17
N ALA A 187 -3.23 17.64 36.38
CA ALA A 187 -4.22 17.81 37.42
C ALA A 187 -4.36 19.30 37.80
N TYR A 188 -5.58 19.81 37.76
CA TYR A 188 -5.92 21.15 38.24
C TYR A 188 -6.58 21.06 39.61
N LYS A 189 -6.77 22.18 40.30
CA LYS A 189 -7.50 22.17 41.58
C LYS A 189 -8.91 21.65 41.38
N ASN A 190 -9.47 20.99 42.40
CA ASN A 190 -10.86 20.59 42.35
C ASN A 190 -11.76 21.84 42.36
N ALA A 191 -12.92 21.73 41.71
CA ALA A 191 -14.01 22.68 41.85
C ALA A 191 -14.49 22.74 43.31
N ALA A 192 -15.24 23.79 43.66
CA ALA A 192 -15.76 23.97 45.01
C ALA A 192 -16.65 22.81 45.49
N ASP A 193 -17.28 22.08 44.57
CA ASP A 193 -18.10 20.89 44.84
C ASP A 193 -17.29 19.58 44.88
N GLY A 194 -15.96 19.66 44.82
CA GLY A 194 -15.06 18.51 44.79
C GLY A 194 -14.88 17.88 43.39
N THR A 195 -15.55 18.41 42.36
CA THR A 195 -15.38 17.89 41.00
C THR A 195 -13.95 18.07 40.51
N ARG A 196 -13.35 17.02 39.93
CA ARG A 196 -12.01 17.09 39.36
C ARG A 196 -11.95 18.05 38.18
N GLN A 197 -10.81 18.72 38.07
CA GLN A 197 -10.50 19.58 36.94
C GLN A 197 -9.12 19.21 36.38
N SER A 198 -8.91 19.46 35.10
CA SER A 198 -7.62 19.24 34.44
C SER A 198 -7.29 20.36 33.47
N LEU A 199 -6.01 20.66 33.37
CA LEU A 199 -5.43 21.48 32.30
C LEU A 199 -4.93 20.54 31.20
N LEU A 200 -5.54 20.62 30.03
CA LEU A 200 -5.09 19.95 28.81
C LEU A 200 -4.23 20.92 28.01
N VAL A 201 -3.11 20.45 27.46
CA VAL A 201 -2.20 21.27 26.65
C VAL A 201 -1.93 20.58 25.31
N LYS A 202 -1.93 21.37 24.23
CA LYS A 202 -1.56 20.95 22.89
C LYS A 202 -0.87 22.10 22.14
N GLY A 203 0.43 21.97 21.87
CA GLY A 203 1.28 23.02 21.34
C GLY A 203 1.26 24.26 22.23
N ALA A 204 0.89 25.41 21.65
CA ALA A 204 0.73 26.67 22.39
C ALA A 204 -0.65 26.81 23.07
N LYS A 205 -1.60 25.93 22.76
CA LYS A 205 -2.97 26.00 23.26
C LYS A 205 -3.14 25.24 24.57
N GLY A 206 -4.11 25.68 25.37
CA GLY A 206 -4.58 24.92 26.50
C GLY A 206 -6.09 24.97 26.67
N LEU A 207 -6.57 24.10 27.56
CA LEU A 207 -7.98 23.97 27.90
C LEU A 207 -8.11 23.61 29.37
N LEU A 208 -8.92 24.38 30.12
CA LEU A 208 -9.34 24.03 31.47
C LEU A 208 -10.65 23.24 31.39
N LEU A 209 -10.61 22.00 31.83
CA LEU A 209 -11.75 21.08 31.80
C LEU A 209 -12.28 20.84 33.21
N ASN A 210 -13.57 21.08 33.41
CA ASN A 210 -14.32 20.51 34.52
C ASN A 210 -14.85 19.15 34.09
N TRP A 211 -14.50 18.09 34.81
CA TRP A 211 -14.80 16.72 34.40
C TRP A 211 -16.31 16.42 34.31
N LYS A 212 -17.16 17.18 35.01
CA LYS A 212 -18.61 17.01 35.00
C LYS A 212 -19.32 17.99 34.07
N THR A 213 -18.91 19.25 34.06
CA THR A 213 -19.65 20.34 33.37
C THR A 213 -19.05 20.77 32.03
N GLY A 214 -17.82 20.35 31.72
CA GLY A 214 -17.19 20.60 30.43
C GLY A 214 -16.14 21.70 30.44
N VAL A 215 -15.93 22.32 29.28
CA VAL A 215 -14.88 23.31 29.04
C VAL A 215 -15.15 24.60 29.83
N LEU A 216 -14.20 24.99 30.68
CA LEU A 216 -14.23 26.23 31.44
C LEU A 216 -13.56 27.39 30.70
N ALA A 217 -12.43 27.09 30.05
CA ALA A 217 -11.67 28.03 29.23
C ALA A 217 -10.87 27.26 28.18
N SER A 218 -10.69 27.82 26.99
CA SER A 218 -9.87 27.26 25.92
C SER A 218 -9.29 28.38 25.06
N GLY A 219 -8.06 28.22 24.58
CA GLY A 219 -7.36 29.21 23.78
C GLY A 219 -5.84 29.06 23.93
N GLU A 220 -5.10 30.15 23.72
CA GLU A 220 -3.67 30.19 24.02
C GLU A 220 -3.41 29.89 25.50
N LEU A 221 -2.42 29.06 25.81
CA LEU A 221 -2.14 28.59 27.17
C LEU A 221 -1.98 29.73 28.18
N HIS A 222 -1.35 30.82 27.74
CA HIS A 222 -1.09 32.01 28.54
C HIS A 222 -2.30 32.95 28.70
N GLN A 223 -3.43 32.66 28.03
CA GLN A 223 -4.65 33.46 28.02
C GLN A 223 -5.85 32.75 28.67
N LEU A 224 -5.64 31.62 29.35
CA LEU A 224 -6.70 30.85 30.02
C LEU A 224 -7.23 31.51 31.31
N GLY A 225 -6.80 32.73 31.63
CA GLY A 225 -7.22 33.43 32.85
C GLY A 225 -6.51 32.95 34.12
N VAL A 226 -5.42 32.18 34.01
CA VAL A 226 -4.57 31.77 35.14
C VAL A 226 -3.27 32.60 35.13
N PRO A 227 -3.09 33.57 36.05
CA PRO A 227 -1.91 34.43 36.10
C PRO A 227 -0.56 33.69 36.08
N GLY A 228 -0.44 32.53 36.73
CA GLY A 228 0.76 31.70 36.66
C GLY A 228 1.11 31.19 35.26
N LEU A 229 0.11 30.77 34.47
CA LEU A 229 0.32 30.35 33.08
C LEU A 229 0.69 31.54 32.18
N ALA A 230 0.08 32.70 32.44
CA ALA A 230 0.40 33.95 31.74
C ALA A 230 1.84 34.41 32.00
N ALA A 231 2.34 34.16 33.20
CA ALA A 231 3.68 34.56 33.65
C ALA A 231 4.79 33.57 33.29
N LEU A 232 4.49 32.45 32.60
CA LEU A 232 5.52 31.52 32.14
C LEU A 232 6.54 32.24 31.23
N PRO A 233 7.85 31.95 31.35
CA PRO A 233 8.87 32.50 30.46
C PRO A 233 8.57 32.17 28.99
N ALA A 234 9.06 33.02 28.08
CA ALA A 234 8.72 32.93 26.65
C ALA A 234 9.10 31.57 26.05
N GLU A 235 10.25 31.02 26.44
CA GLU A 235 10.75 29.72 26.00
C GLU A 235 9.89 28.52 26.45
N TYR A 236 9.08 28.67 27.50
CA TYR A 236 8.10 27.66 27.93
C TYR A 236 6.76 27.79 27.19
N ARG A 237 6.47 29.00 26.67
CA ARG A 237 5.25 29.28 25.89
C ARG A 237 5.43 29.11 24.38
N THR A 238 6.67 28.98 23.92
CA THR A 238 7.00 28.86 22.49
C THR A 238 6.77 27.43 22.04
N PRO A 239 5.83 27.17 21.11
CA PRO A 239 5.69 25.84 20.50
C PRO A 239 6.89 25.55 19.62
N LEU A 240 7.29 24.28 19.57
CA LEU A 240 8.43 23.79 18.81
C LEU A 240 7.94 23.00 17.59
N ARG A 241 8.70 23.12 16.50
CA ARG A 241 8.40 22.39 15.26
C ARG A 241 8.60 20.88 15.49
N PRO A 242 7.66 20.02 15.05
CA PRO A 242 7.88 18.57 15.05
C PRO A 242 9.09 18.20 14.20
N VAL A 243 9.87 17.22 14.66
CA VAL A 243 11.03 16.71 13.93
C VAL A 243 10.63 15.52 13.07
N THR A 244 10.00 15.87 11.95
CA THR A 244 9.63 14.94 10.89
C THR A 244 9.73 15.59 9.51
N GLY A 245 10.08 14.80 8.49
CA GLY A 245 10.14 15.23 7.10
C GLY A 245 11.44 14.90 6.38
N ARG A 246 11.59 15.45 5.16
CA ARG A 246 12.74 15.26 4.29
C ARG A 246 13.72 16.41 4.39
N TYR A 247 15.00 16.08 4.43
CA TYR A 247 16.13 16.99 4.41
C TYR A 247 17.05 16.63 3.24
N THR A 248 17.77 17.62 2.71
CA THR A 248 18.70 17.43 1.59
C THR A 248 20.04 18.08 1.91
N GLY A 249 21.11 17.29 1.79
CA GLY A 249 22.50 17.74 1.94
C GLY A 249 23.31 17.42 0.69
N ALA A 250 24.35 18.21 0.43
CA ALA A 250 25.27 17.97 -0.67
C ALA A 250 26.72 18.25 -0.25
N SER A 251 27.66 17.52 -0.83
CA SER A 251 29.10 17.70 -0.66
C SER A 251 29.81 17.31 -1.96
N GLY A 252 30.30 18.31 -2.71
CA GLY A 252 30.84 18.08 -4.06
C GLY A 252 29.78 17.50 -5.02
N SER A 253 30.08 16.36 -5.64
CA SER A 253 29.16 15.62 -6.52
C SER A 253 28.18 14.71 -5.77
N ASP A 254 28.35 14.56 -4.46
CA ASP A 254 27.54 13.67 -3.63
C ASP A 254 26.37 14.44 -3.02
N ARG A 255 25.22 13.80 -2.97
CA ARG A 255 23.99 14.34 -2.38
C ARG A 255 23.33 13.26 -1.52
N VAL A 256 22.74 13.67 -0.40
CA VAL A 256 21.89 12.81 0.42
C VAL A 256 20.49 13.39 0.51
N GLU A 257 19.49 12.55 0.30
CA GLU A 257 18.11 12.84 0.69
C GLU A 257 17.81 12.06 1.98
N LEU A 258 17.78 12.77 3.11
CA LEU A 258 17.56 12.24 4.45
C LEU A 258 16.09 12.34 4.82
N ARG A 259 15.55 11.32 5.48
CA ARG A 259 14.15 11.22 5.94
C ARG A 259 14.16 10.95 7.43
N VAL A 260 13.46 11.80 8.16
CA VAL A 260 13.37 11.75 9.63
C VAL A 260 11.91 11.51 9.97
N ASP A 261 11.59 10.34 10.55
CA ASP A 261 10.25 10.01 11.05
C ASP A 261 10.33 9.71 12.55
N LEU A 262 10.38 10.77 13.37
CA LEU A 262 10.45 10.69 14.84
C LEU A 262 9.19 11.18 15.56
N GLU A 263 8.42 12.03 14.89
CA GLU A 263 7.22 12.68 15.40
C GLU A 263 6.12 12.66 14.34
N GLY A 264 4.87 12.80 14.77
CA GLY A 264 3.68 12.75 13.91
C GLY A 264 2.78 11.57 14.21
N GLU A 265 1.60 11.56 13.58
CA GLU A 265 0.64 10.48 13.72
C GLU A 265 1.24 9.18 13.17
N ARG A 266 1.34 8.16 14.04
CA ARG A 266 1.95 6.85 13.73
C ARG A 266 3.39 6.95 13.20
N SER A 267 4.22 7.71 13.90
CA SER A 267 5.66 7.73 13.62
C SER A 267 6.27 6.33 13.74
N LEU A 268 7.13 5.98 12.77
CA LEU A 268 7.82 4.69 12.73
C LEU A 268 9.18 4.71 13.46
N ALA A 269 9.55 5.84 14.07
CA ALA A 269 10.83 6.05 14.75
C ALA A 269 12.02 5.61 13.89
N THR A 270 12.02 5.99 12.61
CA THR A 270 12.98 5.51 11.61
C THR A 270 13.64 6.69 10.92
N ILE A 271 14.96 6.59 10.74
CA ILE A 271 15.74 7.49 9.89
C ILE A 271 16.16 6.70 8.66
N SER A 272 16.01 7.28 7.47
CA SER A 272 16.50 6.67 6.24
C SER A 272 17.07 7.72 5.30
N GLY A 273 17.80 7.29 4.28
CA GLY A 273 18.22 8.22 3.24
C GLY A 273 18.73 7.54 1.99
N ASP A 274 18.75 8.32 0.91
CA ASP A 274 19.26 7.91 -0.39
C ASP A 274 20.50 8.72 -0.75
N PHE A 275 21.57 8.03 -1.13
CA PHE A 275 22.83 8.61 -1.58
C PHE A 275 22.88 8.68 -3.08
N PHE A 276 23.19 9.87 -3.58
CA PHE A 276 23.36 10.13 -4.99
C PHE A 276 24.78 10.59 -5.26
N THR A 277 25.38 10.11 -6.34
CA THR A 277 26.64 10.63 -6.89
C THR A 277 26.37 10.98 -8.34
N ASN A 278 26.68 12.22 -8.74
CA ASN A 278 26.38 12.73 -10.10
C ASN A 278 24.90 12.55 -10.51
N GLY A 279 23.97 12.68 -9.56
CA GLY A 279 22.53 12.56 -9.80
C GLY A 279 21.98 11.13 -9.83
N VAL A 280 22.83 10.09 -9.80
CA VAL A 280 22.40 8.68 -9.77
C VAL A 280 22.39 8.17 -8.34
N CYS A 281 21.31 7.51 -7.91
CA CYS A 281 21.25 6.87 -6.60
C CYS A 281 22.20 5.67 -6.55
N VAL A 282 23.22 5.74 -5.69
CA VAL A 282 24.26 4.70 -5.53
C VAL A 282 24.02 3.78 -4.35
N ASN A 283 23.29 4.22 -3.32
CA ASN A 283 22.91 3.37 -2.19
C ASN A 283 21.79 4.03 -1.39
N SER A 284 21.03 3.24 -0.63
CA SER A 284 20.03 3.70 0.32
C SER A 284 20.28 3.04 1.67
N PHE A 285 19.95 3.73 2.76
CA PHE A 285 20.04 3.19 4.11
C PHE A 285 18.80 3.46 4.92
N ARG A 286 18.65 2.71 6.00
CA ARG A 286 17.70 2.99 7.07
C ARG A 286 18.20 2.47 8.41
N THR A 287 17.68 3.05 9.49
CA THR A 287 17.89 2.54 10.84
C THR A 287 16.96 1.36 11.10
N GLY A 288 17.44 0.33 11.81
CA GLY A 288 16.59 -0.75 12.30
C GLY A 288 15.61 -0.29 13.40
N ALA A 289 14.78 -1.21 13.91
CA ALA A 289 13.66 -0.92 14.81
C ALA A 289 14.02 -0.31 16.18
N ALA A 290 15.27 -0.46 16.64
CA ALA A 290 15.75 0.08 17.91
C ALA A 290 16.53 1.38 17.71
N LEU A 291 15.81 2.48 17.46
CA LEU A 291 16.41 3.82 17.42
C LEU A 291 16.47 4.43 18.83
N SER A 292 17.67 4.86 19.23
CA SER A 292 17.88 5.66 20.44
C SER A 292 18.06 7.13 20.06
N VAL A 293 17.20 7.98 20.59
CA VAL A 293 17.25 9.43 20.38
C VAL A 293 17.38 10.09 21.73
N ASP A 294 18.42 10.90 21.89
CA ASP A 294 18.59 11.78 23.03
C ASP A 294 17.98 13.15 22.70
N GLN A 295 16.91 13.50 23.39
CA GLN A 295 16.28 14.81 23.29
C GLN A 295 16.81 15.72 24.40
N THR A 296 17.41 16.84 24.02
CA THR A 296 17.74 17.93 24.95
C THR A 296 16.72 19.08 24.84
N ALA A 297 16.91 20.14 25.62
CA ALA A 297 16.11 21.35 25.48
C ALA A 297 16.21 21.99 24.08
N ASN A 298 17.34 21.81 23.37
CA ASN A 298 17.66 22.58 22.17
C ASN A 298 17.92 21.73 20.93
N ALA A 299 18.09 20.42 21.05
CA ALA A 299 18.35 19.54 19.91
C ALA A 299 17.92 18.10 20.17
N TYR A 300 17.67 17.38 19.09
CA TYR A 300 17.66 15.93 19.05
C TYR A 300 19.02 15.46 18.56
N THR A 301 19.64 14.54 19.28
CA THR A 301 20.89 13.89 18.91
C THR A 301 20.68 12.40 18.90
N LEU A 302 21.09 11.74 17.82
CA LEU A 302 21.00 10.30 17.69
C LEU A 302 22.29 9.74 17.14
N ALA A 303 22.67 8.56 17.67
CA ALA A 303 23.82 7.80 17.26
C ALA A 303 23.39 6.35 17.11
N GLN A 304 23.49 5.82 15.89
CA GLN A 304 23.02 4.49 15.55
C GLN A 304 24.16 3.66 14.94
N THR A 305 24.23 2.40 15.34
CA THR A 305 25.04 1.37 14.70
C THR A 305 24.13 0.29 14.09
N GLY A 306 24.63 -0.48 13.13
CA GLY A 306 23.85 -1.57 12.52
C GLY A 306 22.77 -1.04 11.59
N LEU A 307 23.15 -0.12 10.71
CA LEU A 307 22.28 0.37 9.64
C LEU A 307 22.01 -0.74 8.62
N GLU A 308 20.81 -0.75 8.08
CA GLU A 308 20.47 -1.59 6.94
C GLU A 308 20.71 -0.79 5.65
N TRP A 309 21.37 -1.42 4.68
CA TRP A 309 21.73 -0.80 3.41
C TRP A 309 21.21 -1.62 2.24
N SER A 310 20.89 -0.95 1.14
CA SER A 310 20.47 -1.63 -0.09
C SER A 310 21.60 -2.40 -0.78
N SER A 311 22.86 -2.07 -0.47
CA SER A 311 24.05 -2.74 -0.99
C SER A 311 25.21 -2.58 -0.01
N ASP A 312 26.19 -3.49 -0.11
CA ASP A 312 27.37 -3.49 0.75
C ASP A 312 28.06 -2.13 0.84
N THR A 313 28.46 -1.76 2.04
CA THR A 313 29.11 -0.48 2.31
C THR A 313 30.07 -0.59 3.48
N TRP A 314 31.05 0.31 3.51
CA TRP A 314 31.95 0.45 4.64
C TRP A 314 31.29 1.21 5.81
N VAL A 315 30.22 1.97 5.58
CA VAL A 315 29.56 2.80 6.59
C VAL A 315 28.74 1.94 7.53
N THR A 316 29.04 2.02 8.83
CA THR A 316 28.38 1.19 9.86
C THR A 316 27.73 2.02 10.96
N ARG A 317 28.01 3.32 11.02
CA ARG A 317 27.46 4.22 12.03
C ARG A 317 26.88 5.48 11.41
N LEU A 318 25.84 5.98 12.07
CA LEU A 318 25.18 7.25 11.78
C LEU A 318 25.14 8.09 13.05
N ALA A 319 25.55 9.34 12.96
CA ALA A 319 25.26 10.37 13.95
C ALA A 319 24.48 11.50 13.29
N LEU A 320 23.39 11.93 13.93
CA LEU A 320 22.53 12.98 13.41
C LEU A 320 22.16 13.94 14.54
N THR A 321 22.29 15.24 14.27
CA THR A 321 21.90 16.31 15.19
C THR A 321 20.90 17.22 14.50
N ILE A 322 19.75 17.43 15.12
CA ILE A 322 18.67 18.29 14.60
C ILE A 322 18.32 19.33 15.67
N PRO A 323 18.59 20.63 15.44
CA PRO A 323 18.19 21.68 16.36
C PRO A 323 16.67 21.78 16.50
N ARG A 324 16.20 22.00 17.72
CA ARG A 324 14.81 22.32 18.04
C ARG A 324 14.59 23.81 17.84
N VAL A 325 13.65 24.15 16.98
CA VAL A 325 13.30 25.53 16.65
C VAL A 325 11.83 25.81 16.92
N ALA A 326 11.50 27.08 17.13
CA ALA A 326 10.12 27.52 17.26
C ALA A 326 9.29 27.07 16.04
N ALA A 327 8.03 26.72 16.25
CA ALA A 327 7.13 26.26 15.18
C ALA A 327 6.94 27.31 14.07
N THR A 328 7.11 28.60 14.40
CA THR A 328 7.04 29.74 13.48
C THR A 328 8.37 30.06 12.78
N ALA A 329 9.48 29.46 13.21
CA ALA A 329 10.78 29.65 12.59
C ALA A 329 10.95 28.73 11.38
N ASN A 330 11.86 29.10 10.49
CA ASN A 330 12.33 28.18 9.45
C ASN A 330 12.92 26.92 10.09
N ALA A 331 12.68 25.77 9.47
CA ALA A 331 13.27 24.52 9.92
C ALA A 331 14.81 24.61 9.92
N ALA A 332 15.44 24.12 10.98
CA ALA A 332 16.89 24.11 11.09
C ALA A 332 17.50 23.02 10.19
N ASN A 333 18.75 23.23 9.78
CA ASN A 333 19.52 22.19 9.12
C ASN A 333 19.83 21.05 10.09
N ALA A 334 19.88 19.84 9.55
CA ALA A 334 20.29 18.64 10.26
C ALA A 334 21.74 18.29 9.90
N ALA A 335 22.59 18.13 10.91
CA ALA A 335 23.98 17.72 10.71
C ALA A 335 24.06 16.18 10.71
N LEU A 336 24.32 15.59 9.54
CA LEU A 336 24.48 14.15 9.34
C LEU A 336 25.96 13.80 9.23
N VAL A 337 26.38 12.80 10.01
CA VAL A 337 27.70 12.19 9.94
C VAL A 337 27.55 10.68 9.77
N LEU A 338 28.25 10.13 8.80
CA LEU A 338 28.30 8.70 8.50
C LEU A 338 29.74 8.24 8.46
N ASP A 339 30.05 7.18 9.21
CA ASP A 339 31.41 6.67 9.30
C ASP A 339 31.46 5.17 9.66
N ALA A 340 32.67 4.69 9.93
CA ALA A 340 32.92 3.39 10.53
C ALA A 340 34.10 3.43 11.52
N PRO A 341 34.07 2.64 12.61
CA PRO A 341 35.18 2.55 13.54
C PRO A 341 36.49 2.14 12.84
N GLY A 342 37.58 2.87 13.11
CA GLY A 342 38.90 2.56 12.54
C GLY A 342 39.08 2.90 11.06
N ASN A 343 38.06 3.48 10.42
CA ASN A 343 38.15 4.02 9.07
C ASN A 343 38.42 5.54 9.15
N ASN A 344 39.37 6.04 8.37
CA ASN A 344 39.69 7.47 8.31
C ASN A 344 38.71 8.26 7.41
N ARG A 345 37.86 7.57 6.65
CA ARG A 345 36.83 8.19 5.82
C ARG A 345 35.59 8.52 6.66
N VAL A 346 35.11 9.75 6.54
CA VAL A 346 33.88 10.24 7.15
C VAL A 346 33.08 10.98 6.07
N LEU A 347 31.78 10.71 5.96
CA LEU A 347 30.86 11.51 5.16
C LEU A 347 30.11 12.45 6.08
N GLN A 348 30.14 13.74 5.79
CA GLN A 348 29.48 14.76 6.59
C GLN A 348 28.64 15.66 5.68
N PHE A 349 27.38 15.86 6.05
CA PHE A 349 26.42 16.66 5.31
C PHE A 349 25.71 17.63 6.26
N ASP A 350 25.62 18.89 5.85
CA ASP A 350 24.67 19.85 6.42
C ASP A 350 23.38 19.79 5.59
N CYS A 351 22.35 19.17 6.15
CA CYS A 351 21.12 18.83 5.42
C CYS A 351 20.05 19.88 5.69
N SER A 352 19.75 20.70 4.69
CA SER A 352 18.64 21.67 4.74
C SER A 352 17.27 20.98 4.73
N TYR A 353 16.30 21.53 5.45
CA TYR A 353 14.93 21.01 5.44
C TYR A 353 14.26 21.27 4.09
N ALA A 354 13.65 20.24 3.49
CA ALA A 354 13.07 20.30 2.16
C ALA A 354 11.54 20.23 2.16
N SER A 355 10.92 19.32 2.92
CA SER A 355 9.46 19.14 2.94
C SER A 355 8.98 18.39 4.20
N THR A 356 7.70 18.57 4.56
CA THR A 356 7.01 17.72 5.53
C THR A 356 6.75 16.32 4.99
N GLY A 357 6.59 16.18 3.67
CA GLY A 357 6.58 14.88 3.02
C GLY A 357 7.95 14.22 3.08
N LEU A 358 7.99 12.94 3.44
CA LEU A 358 9.21 12.13 3.47
C LEU A 358 9.66 11.77 2.04
N ARG A 359 8.71 11.78 1.09
CA ARG A 359 8.96 11.73 -0.35
C ARG A 359 8.02 12.69 -1.07
N THR A 360 8.36 12.99 -2.32
CA THR A 360 7.52 13.78 -3.22
C THR A 360 7.40 13.05 -4.54
N VAL A 361 6.20 13.00 -5.09
CA VAL A 361 5.91 12.49 -6.44
C VAL A 361 5.14 13.57 -7.22
N GLU A 362 5.41 13.69 -8.50
CA GLU A 362 4.58 14.45 -9.43
C GLU A 362 3.54 13.50 -10.05
N LEU A 363 2.25 13.84 -9.92
CA LEU A 363 1.13 13.08 -10.47
C LEU A 363 0.51 13.89 -11.61
N GLU A 364 0.50 13.32 -12.82
CA GLU A 364 -0.29 13.82 -13.95
C GLU A 364 -1.59 13.01 -14.01
N THR A 365 -2.74 13.67 -14.06
CA THR A 365 -4.05 13.00 -14.19
C THR A 365 -4.75 13.45 -15.45
N ASP A 366 -4.89 12.55 -16.42
CA ASP A 366 -5.65 12.80 -17.65
C ASP A 366 -6.99 12.09 -17.60
N SER A 367 -7.97 12.60 -18.35
CA SER A 367 -9.32 12.05 -18.39
C SER A 367 -9.90 12.08 -19.79
N VAL A 368 -10.67 11.06 -20.17
CA VAL A 368 -11.44 11.10 -21.43
C VAL A 368 -12.64 12.02 -21.26
N VAL A 369 -13.01 12.78 -22.30
CA VAL A 369 -14.20 13.64 -22.29
C VAL A 369 -15.44 12.84 -21.85
N GLY A 370 -16.26 13.42 -20.96
CA GLY A 370 -17.45 12.75 -20.41
C GLY A 370 -17.17 11.83 -19.21
N THR A 371 -15.91 11.67 -18.80
CA THR A 371 -15.54 11.06 -17.51
C THR A 371 -15.30 12.12 -16.44
N GLN A 372 -15.25 11.70 -15.17
CA GLN A 372 -15.01 12.58 -14.04
C GLN A 372 -13.78 12.12 -13.25
N VAL A 373 -12.85 13.03 -13.02
CA VAL A 373 -11.72 12.83 -12.09
C VAL A 373 -12.22 12.95 -10.65
N PHE A 374 -11.87 11.99 -9.80
CA PHE A 374 -12.22 12.02 -8.38
C PHE A 374 -11.70 13.30 -7.72
N GLN A 375 -12.56 13.98 -6.96
CA GLN A 375 -12.22 15.26 -6.33
C GLN A 375 -11.96 15.10 -4.83
N ARG A 376 -12.94 14.55 -4.11
CA ARG A 376 -12.92 14.44 -2.65
C ARG A 376 -14.01 13.51 -2.14
N TYR A 377 -13.81 13.01 -0.94
CA TYR A 377 -14.79 12.25 -0.17
C TYR A 377 -14.84 12.79 1.27
N ASP A 378 -16.04 13.08 1.78
CA ASP A 378 -16.23 13.46 3.18
C ASP A 378 -16.50 12.22 4.01
N THR A 379 -15.57 11.85 4.89
CA THR A 379 -15.71 10.62 5.68
C THR A 379 -16.95 10.64 6.56
N ALA A 380 -17.52 11.81 6.91
CA ALA A 380 -18.78 11.90 7.65
C ALA A 380 -20.00 11.29 6.93
N GLN A 381 -19.92 11.05 5.62
CA GLN A 381 -21.02 10.53 4.80
C GLN A 381 -21.14 9.01 4.83
N GLY A 382 -20.11 8.30 5.33
CA GLY A 382 -20.08 6.83 5.36
C GLY A 382 -19.86 6.25 6.75
N TRP A 383 -19.59 4.95 6.79
CA TRP A 383 -19.19 4.27 8.02
C TRP A 383 -17.78 4.68 8.43
N ASN A 384 -17.59 4.82 9.74
CA ASN A 384 -16.29 5.09 10.36
C ASN A 384 -16.18 4.36 11.69
N PRO A 385 -14.95 4.10 12.16
CA PRO A 385 -14.74 3.58 13.50
C PRO A 385 -15.33 4.50 14.58
N PRO A 386 -15.84 3.95 15.69
CA PRO A 386 -16.27 4.76 16.82
C PRO A 386 -15.17 5.72 17.29
N GLY A 387 -15.52 7.01 17.38
CA GLY A 387 -14.60 8.08 17.79
C GLY A 387 -13.53 8.46 16.77
N TYR A 388 -13.68 8.00 15.53
CA TYR A 388 -12.83 8.43 14.42
C TYR A 388 -13.09 9.91 14.09
N ARG A 389 -12.05 10.60 13.66
CA ARG A 389 -12.11 12.01 13.27
C ARG A 389 -12.59 12.11 11.82
N ASN A 390 -13.81 12.61 11.65
CA ASN A 390 -14.34 12.93 10.33
C ASN A 390 -13.49 14.01 9.65
N ARG A 391 -13.21 13.83 8.36
CA ARG A 391 -12.47 14.79 7.55
C ARG A 391 -12.78 14.58 6.07
N THR A 392 -12.48 15.59 5.27
CA THR A 392 -12.51 15.47 3.81
C THR A 392 -11.19 14.91 3.33
N LEU A 393 -11.24 13.80 2.59
CA LEU A 393 -10.10 13.17 1.96
C LEU A 393 -10.09 13.41 0.44
N THR A 394 -8.90 13.63 -0.09
CA THR A 394 -8.54 13.61 -1.51
C THR A 394 -7.45 12.55 -1.70
N VAL A 395 -7.12 12.19 -2.94
CA VAL A 395 -5.95 11.31 -3.20
C VAL A 395 -4.68 11.93 -2.60
N THR A 396 -4.47 13.24 -2.82
CA THR A 396 -3.34 14.00 -2.26
C THR A 396 -3.28 13.94 -0.74
N SER A 397 -4.41 14.14 -0.04
CA SER A 397 -4.41 14.14 1.43
C SER A 397 -4.25 12.73 2.01
N ALA A 398 -4.80 11.69 1.36
CA ALA A 398 -4.60 10.31 1.78
C ALA A 398 -3.11 9.91 1.75
N TYR A 399 -2.39 10.32 0.71
CA TYR A 399 -0.95 10.11 0.63
C TYR A 399 -0.13 11.05 1.52
N ALA A 400 -0.58 12.28 1.74
CA ALA A 400 0.06 13.19 2.69
C ALA A 400 0.08 12.61 4.11
N GLU A 401 -1.02 11.97 4.55
CA GLU A 401 -1.10 11.24 5.82
C GLU A 401 -0.14 10.02 5.85
N ALA A 402 0.08 9.39 4.69
CA ALA A 402 1.08 8.34 4.54
C ALA A 402 2.54 8.86 4.49
N GLY A 403 2.76 10.18 4.48
CA GLY A 403 4.08 10.81 4.42
C GLY A 403 4.60 11.03 2.99
N ILE A 404 3.75 10.92 1.97
CA ILE A 404 4.08 11.15 0.56
C ILE A 404 3.42 12.46 0.11
N GLU A 405 4.22 13.42 -0.32
CA GLU A 405 3.73 14.65 -0.93
C GLU A 405 3.43 14.41 -2.41
N ILE A 406 2.15 14.43 -2.79
CA ILE A 406 1.75 14.45 -4.20
C ILE A 406 1.70 15.90 -4.68
N ARG A 407 2.43 16.20 -5.73
CA ARG A 407 2.36 17.47 -6.47
C ARG A 407 1.69 17.23 -7.81
N ASP A 408 0.87 18.18 -8.22
CA ASP A 408 0.32 18.16 -9.56
C ASP A 408 1.44 18.43 -10.57
N ALA A 409 1.57 17.59 -11.59
CA ALA A 409 2.63 17.69 -12.58
C ALA A 409 2.31 18.70 -13.71
N GLY A 410 1.08 19.23 -13.77
CA GLY A 410 0.64 20.13 -14.84
C GLY A 410 -0.87 20.37 -14.82
N ASN A 411 -1.45 20.78 -15.95
CA ASN A 411 -2.91 20.83 -16.07
C ASN A 411 -3.42 19.46 -16.49
N ALA A 412 -4.35 18.89 -15.74
CA ALA A 412 -5.10 17.70 -16.15
C ALA A 412 -5.66 17.89 -17.57
N ASN A 413 -5.29 17.01 -18.50
CA ASN A 413 -5.83 17.10 -19.86
C ASN A 413 -7.15 16.35 -19.94
N THR A 414 -8.15 17.00 -20.52
CA THR A 414 -9.32 16.29 -21.01
C THR A 414 -9.06 15.87 -22.45
N ILE A 415 -8.85 14.57 -22.64
CA ILE A 415 -8.65 13.97 -23.95
C ILE A 415 -9.96 14.01 -24.71
N THR A 416 -10.01 14.85 -25.75
CA THR A 416 -11.18 14.99 -26.62
C THR A 416 -11.27 13.80 -27.57
N ALA A 417 -12.45 13.20 -27.65
CA ALA A 417 -12.79 12.19 -28.65
C ALA A 417 -13.62 12.85 -29.77
N ASP A 418 -13.07 12.93 -30.98
CA ASP A 418 -13.79 13.49 -32.14
C ASP A 418 -14.62 12.44 -32.89
N THR A 419 -14.67 11.20 -32.39
CA THR A 419 -15.24 10.05 -33.10
C THR A 419 -16.54 9.57 -32.43
N ALA A 420 -17.68 9.92 -33.03
CA ALA A 420 -18.95 9.28 -32.71
C ALA A 420 -18.94 7.81 -33.18
N GLY A 421 -19.43 6.88 -32.35
CA GLY A 421 -19.64 5.48 -32.72
C GLY A 421 -18.52 4.47 -32.34
N ALA A 422 -17.49 4.89 -31.60
CA ALA A 422 -16.57 3.96 -30.94
C ALA A 422 -17.17 3.48 -29.61
N ASP A 423 -16.91 2.22 -29.23
CA ASP A 423 -17.40 1.62 -27.99
C ASP A 423 -16.68 2.16 -26.73
N LEU A 424 -15.59 2.90 -26.96
CA LEU A 424 -14.67 3.49 -25.97
C LEU A 424 -14.29 2.49 -24.87
N ALA A 425 -14.10 1.22 -25.22
CA ALA A 425 -13.59 0.20 -24.33
C ALA A 425 -12.08 0.08 -24.47
N TRP A 426 -11.34 0.21 -23.38
CA TRP A 426 -9.87 0.23 -23.38
C TRP A 426 -9.31 -1.16 -23.10
N SER A 427 -8.37 -1.59 -23.94
CA SER A 427 -7.55 -2.79 -23.76
C SER A 427 -6.20 -2.46 -23.13
N ASP A 428 -5.51 -3.47 -22.59
CA ASP A 428 -4.13 -3.33 -22.06
C ASP A 428 -3.19 -2.71 -23.11
N ALA A 429 -3.38 -3.06 -24.40
CA ALA A 429 -2.56 -2.57 -25.50
C ALA A 429 -2.76 -1.07 -25.76
N GLU A 430 -4.01 -0.61 -25.72
CA GLU A 430 -4.36 0.81 -25.92
C GLU A 430 -3.96 1.66 -24.72
N LEU A 431 -4.07 1.13 -23.50
CA LEU A 431 -3.60 1.81 -22.28
C LEU A 431 -2.08 2.00 -22.31
N HIS A 432 -1.32 0.96 -22.68
CA HIS A 432 0.12 1.08 -22.86
C HIS A 432 0.49 2.08 -23.98
N ALA A 433 -0.21 2.03 -25.11
CA ALA A 433 -0.02 2.99 -26.20
C ALA A 433 -0.33 4.43 -25.76
N ALA A 434 -1.37 4.65 -24.96
CA ALA A 434 -1.72 5.96 -24.42
C ALA A 434 -0.65 6.49 -23.47
N MET A 435 -0.16 5.66 -22.54
CA MET A 435 0.89 6.06 -21.60
C MET A 435 2.17 6.47 -22.32
N THR A 436 2.61 5.66 -23.28
CA THR A 436 3.85 5.91 -24.02
C THR A 436 3.77 7.12 -24.95
N ALA A 437 2.57 7.49 -25.41
CA ALA A 437 2.37 8.57 -26.38
C ALA A 437 1.95 9.92 -25.78
N SER A 438 1.31 9.94 -24.60
CA SER A 438 0.55 11.13 -24.16
C SER A 438 0.96 11.75 -22.84
N SER A 439 1.81 11.10 -22.07
CA SER A 439 2.21 11.66 -20.79
C SER A 439 3.40 12.61 -20.97
N SER A 440 3.25 13.85 -20.51
CA SER A 440 4.36 14.82 -20.41
C SER A 440 5.37 14.40 -19.35
N VAL A 441 4.94 13.56 -18.41
CA VAL A 441 5.77 13.02 -17.33
C VAL A 441 6.41 11.68 -17.64
N TYR A 442 5.88 10.90 -18.59
CA TYR A 442 6.40 9.56 -18.88
C TYR A 442 7.78 9.61 -19.53
N GLN A 443 8.66 8.81 -18.97
CA GLN A 443 9.97 8.45 -19.49
C GLN A 443 10.25 7.03 -19.01
N ASP A 444 10.84 6.22 -19.88
CA ASP A 444 11.23 4.84 -19.60
C ASP A 444 12.48 4.77 -18.71
N VAL A 445 12.45 5.48 -17.57
CA VAL A 445 13.49 5.56 -16.55
C VAL A 445 12.86 5.64 -15.15
N PRO A 446 13.56 5.22 -14.08
CA PRO A 446 13.09 5.43 -12.71
C PRO A 446 12.94 6.93 -12.39
N GLN A 447 11.74 7.36 -11.99
CA GLN A 447 11.44 8.77 -11.70
C GLN A 447 10.31 8.95 -10.69
N TRP A 448 10.34 10.05 -9.92
CA TRP A 448 9.26 10.44 -9.02
C TRP A 448 8.12 11.12 -9.78
N ARG A 449 7.66 10.47 -10.84
CA ARG A 449 6.60 10.91 -11.74
C ARG A 449 5.67 9.74 -12.00
N PHE A 450 4.37 9.99 -11.98
CA PHE A 450 3.36 8.96 -12.10
C PHE A 450 2.18 9.48 -12.93
N TRP A 451 1.63 8.63 -13.79
CA TRP A 451 0.49 8.97 -14.65
C TRP A 451 -0.77 8.25 -14.18
N ALA A 452 -1.87 8.98 -14.02
CA ALA A 452 -3.19 8.44 -13.73
C ALA A 452 -4.13 8.76 -14.89
N PHE A 453 -4.85 7.75 -15.37
CA PHE A 453 -5.74 7.91 -16.51
C PHE A 453 -7.19 7.53 -16.18
N VAL A 454 -8.10 8.49 -16.30
CA VAL A 454 -9.54 8.27 -16.12
C VAL A 454 -10.15 7.94 -17.47
N ALA A 455 -10.33 6.64 -17.71
CA ALA A 455 -10.90 6.09 -18.93
C ALA A 455 -12.41 5.86 -18.80
N THR A 456 -13.06 5.64 -19.94
CA THR A 456 -14.50 5.35 -20.05
C THR A 456 -14.85 4.00 -19.45
N ARG A 457 -14.42 2.90 -20.08
CA ARG A 457 -14.59 1.52 -19.58
C ARG A 457 -13.43 0.63 -20.04
N TYR A 458 -13.21 -0.47 -19.32
CA TYR A 458 -12.28 -1.51 -19.75
C TYR A 458 -12.99 -2.53 -20.64
N THR A 459 -12.24 -3.22 -21.49
CA THR A 459 -12.77 -4.33 -22.33
C THR A 459 -13.49 -5.42 -21.54
N LYS A 460 -13.12 -5.62 -20.26
CA LYS A 460 -13.89 -6.39 -19.29
C LYS A 460 -14.70 -5.43 -18.39
N PRO A 461 -16.05 -5.39 -18.49
CA PRO A 461 -16.88 -4.41 -17.77
C PRO A 461 -16.78 -4.46 -16.25
N THR A 462 -16.32 -5.59 -15.69
CA THR A 462 -16.17 -5.78 -14.26
C THR A 462 -14.92 -5.13 -13.67
N VAL A 463 -14.07 -4.46 -14.46
CA VAL A 463 -12.79 -3.88 -13.97
C VAL A 463 -12.99 -2.40 -13.64
N ALA A 464 -12.61 -2.02 -12.41
CA ALA A 464 -12.69 -0.64 -11.93
C ALA A 464 -11.36 0.10 -12.04
N GLY A 465 -10.24 -0.60 -11.84
CA GLY A 465 -8.88 -0.06 -11.88
C GLY A 465 -7.87 -1.08 -12.41
N VAL A 466 -6.76 -0.58 -12.95
CA VAL A 466 -5.66 -1.40 -13.45
C VAL A 466 -4.35 -0.60 -13.38
N MET A 467 -3.30 -1.21 -12.85
CA MET A 467 -1.92 -0.86 -13.19
C MET A 467 -1.51 -1.69 -14.41
N PHE A 468 -1.14 -1.05 -15.51
CA PHE A 468 -1.03 -1.69 -16.83
C PHE A 468 0.38 -1.56 -17.46
N ASP A 469 1.32 -0.89 -16.81
CA ASP A 469 2.61 -0.53 -17.37
C ASP A 469 3.72 -1.56 -17.11
N TYR A 470 3.43 -2.83 -17.39
CA TYR A 470 4.37 -3.93 -17.14
C TYR A 470 5.28 -4.27 -18.32
N LEU A 471 5.26 -3.46 -19.38
CA LEU A 471 6.09 -3.65 -20.57
C LEU A 471 7.46 -3.00 -20.38
N GLY A 472 8.53 -3.78 -20.52
CA GLY A 472 9.91 -3.34 -20.32
C GLY A 472 10.44 -3.50 -18.89
N GLY A 473 11.70 -3.12 -18.69
CA GLY A 473 12.41 -3.25 -17.41
C GLY A 473 12.08 -2.16 -16.37
N VAL A 474 11.25 -1.19 -16.72
CA VAL A 474 10.89 0.00 -15.93
C VAL A 474 9.35 0.02 -15.83
N GLN A 475 8.82 -0.40 -14.68
CA GLN A 475 7.37 -0.61 -14.45
C GLN A 475 6.88 0.29 -13.30
N ARG A 476 5.56 0.34 -13.07
CA ARG A 476 4.91 1.03 -11.92
C ARG A 476 4.87 2.56 -12.03
N GLN A 477 4.67 3.08 -13.23
CA GLN A 477 4.62 4.49 -13.61
C GLN A 477 3.23 4.94 -14.08
N GLY A 478 2.29 4.01 -14.31
CA GLY A 478 0.96 4.34 -14.83
C GLY A 478 -0.18 3.51 -14.23
N MET A 479 -1.31 4.14 -13.96
CA MET A 479 -2.57 3.43 -13.64
C MET A 479 -3.75 4.02 -14.39
N ALA A 480 -4.79 3.21 -14.58
CA ALA A 480 -6.05 3.65 -15.14
C ALA A 480 -7.23 3.24 -14.26
N VAL A 481 -8.25 4.09 -14.21
CA VAL A 481 -9.54 3.82 -13.57
C VAL A 481 -10.67 4.01 -14.58
N PHE A 482 -11.76 3.25 -14.41
CA PHE A 482 -12.83 3.15 -15.40
C PHE A 482 -14.14 3.72 -14.89
N HIS A 483 -14.47 4.93 -15.35
CA HIS A 483 -15.59 5.73 -14.86
C HIS A 483 -16.95 5.03 -15.02
N GLN A 484 -17.21 4.39 -16.16
CA GLN A 484 -18.49 3.70 -16.39
C GLN A 484 -18.66 2.47 -15.50
N SER A 485 -17.59 1.71 -15.26
CA SER A 485 -17.61 0.58 -14.33
C SER A 485 -17.95 1.07 -12.92
N MET A 486 -17.25 2.10 -12.45
CA MET A 486 -17.50 2.71 -11.14
C MET A 486 -18.92 3.28 -11.03
N GLN A 487 -19.44 3.88 -12.10
CA GLN A 487 -20.82 4.35 -12.15
C GLN A 487 -21.81 3.19 -12.05
N GLY A 488 -21.58 2.09 -12.78
CA GLY A 488 -22.40 0.88 -12.70
C GLY A 488 -22.40 0.24 -11.31
N PHE A 489 -21.28 0.32 -10.59
CA PHE A 489 -21.18 -0.12 -9.20
C PHE A 489 -21.72 0.88 -8.17
N GLY A 490 -22.11 2.09 -8.59
CA GLY A 490 -22.55 3.15 -7.70
C GLY A 490 -21.44 3.74 -6.82
N TRP A 491 -20.20 3.72 -7.30
CA TRP A 491 -19.02 4.17 -6.53
C TRP A 491 -18.70 5.66 -6.67
N ILE A 492 -19.19 6.30 -7.74
CA ILE A 492 -18.89 7.71 -8.02
C ILE A 492 -19.25 8.59 -6.82
N GLY A 493 -18.26 9.34 -6.33
CA GLY A 493 -18.32 10.27 -5.22
C GLY A 493 -18.19 9.66 -3.82
N ASN A 494 -17.99 8.34 -3.67
CA ASN A 494 -17.97 7.68 -2.37
C ASN A 494 -16.60 7.08 -1.99
N ALA A 495 -16.57 6.38 -0.85
CA ALA A 495 -15.34 5.78 -0.30
C ALA A 495 -14.66 4.77 -1.24
N ASN A 496 -15.43 4.05 -2.07
CA ASN A 496 -14.90 3.06 -3.00
C ASN A 496 -14.15 3.71 -4.16
N GLU A 497 -14.62 4.86 -4.67
CA GLU A 497 -13.87 5.60 -5.70
C GLU A 497 -12.54 6.10 -5.14
N LEU A 498 -12.53 6.72 -3.96
CA LEU A 498 -11.28 7.11 -3.28
C LEU A 498 -10.35 5.91 -3.06
N PHE A 499 -10.91 4.78 -2.61
CA PHE A 499 -10.17 3.55 -2.39
C PHE A 499 -9.49 3.08 -3.66
N CYS A 500 -10.21 3.00 -4.78
CA CYS A 500 -9.63 2.53 -6.04
C CYS A 500 -8.44 3.39 -6.47
N TYR A 501 -8.54 4.71 -6.44
CA TYR A 501 -7.40 5.58 -6.79
C TYR A 501 -6.20 5.36 -5.86
N VAL A 502 -6.41 5.33 -4.54
CA VAL A 502 -5.32 5.16 -3.57
C VAL A 502 -4.72 3.76 -3.65
N HIS A 503 -5.54 2.75 -3.94
CA HIS A 503 -5.10 1.37 -4.12
C HIS A 503 -4.19 1.21 -5.34
N GLU A 504 -4.63 1.71 -6.51
CA GLU A 504 -3.85 1.59 -7.76
C GLU A 504 -2.54 2.39 -7.70
N ILE A 505 -2.55 3.60 -7.11
CA ILE A 505 -1.30 4.35 -6.88
C ILE A 505 -0.40 3.62 -5.87
N GLY A 506 -1.00 2.87 -4.92
CA GLY A 506 -0.27 2.03 -3.97
C GLY A 506 0.57 0.99 -4.69
N HIS A 507 0.02 0.36 -5.73
CA HIS A 507 0.77 -0.52 -6.61
C HIS A 507 1.89 0.23 -7.36
N GLY A 508 1.67 1.47 -7.79
CA GLY A 508 2.73 2.34 -8.32
C GLY A 508 3.96 2.44 -7.39
N PHE A 509 3.73 2.55 -6.08
CA PHE A 509 4.78 2.54 -5.05
C PHE A 509 5.30 1.15 -4.68
N ASN A 510 5.02 0.12 -5.47
CA ASN A 510 5.41 -1.27 -5.25
C ASN A 510 4.78 -1.88 -3.99
N LEU A 511 3.57 -1.45 -3.58
CA LEU A 511 2.85 -2.13 -2.50
C LEU A 511 2.08 -3.35 -3.04
N ALA A 512 2.24 -4.47 -2.34
CA ALA A 512 1.45 -5.68 -2.59
C ALA A 512 0.09 -5.61 -1.88
N HIS A 513 -0.86 -6.40 -2.35
CA HIS A 513 -2.06 -6.72 -1.57
C HIS A 513 -1.69 -7.29 -0.20
N SER A 514 -2.55 -7.04 0.79
CA SER A 514 -2.34 -7.52 2.16
C SER A 514 -2.09 -9.02 2.26
N TRP A 515 -2.80 -9.86 1.49
CA TRP A 515 -2.62 -11.31 1.46
C TRP A 515 -1.44 -11.78 0.59
N GLN A 516 -0.84 -10.89 -0.22
CA GLN A 516 0.28 -11.21 -1.12
C GLN A 516 1.65 -10.79 -0.58
N LYS A 517 1.73 -10.10 0.58
CA LYS A 517 3.00 -9.62 1.16
C LYS A 517 4.05 -10.73 1.35
N HIS A 518 3.61 -11.95 1.65
CA HIS A 518 4.49 -13.12 1.78
C HIS A 518 5.18 -13.56 0.47
N LEU A 519 4.71 -13.09 -0.69
CA LEU A 519 5.32 -13.35 -2.00
C LEU A 519 6.45 -12.38 -2.34
N ALA A 520 6.67 -11.37 -1.50
CA ALA A 520 7.76 -10.41 -1.64
C ALA A 520 9.14 -11.07 -1.55
N GLN A 521 10.17 -10.36 -2.01
CA GLN A 521 11.56 -10.80 -1.87
C GLN A 521 12.42 -9.72 -1.17
N PRO A 522 12.87 -9.95 0.07
CA PRO A 522 12.49 -11.07 0.94
C PRO A 522 10.99 -11.03 1.29
N PRO A 523 10.40 -12.17 1.70
CA PRO A 523 9.00 -12.21 2.10
C PRO A 523 8.69 -11.23 3.21
N ALA A 524 7.56 -10.54 3.10
CA ALA A 524 7.08 -9.61 4.11
C ALA A 524 6.03 -10.27 5.02
N PRO A 525 5.94 -9.87 6.30
CA PRO A 525 4.96 -10.43 7.21
C PRO A 525 3.53 -10.07 6.79
N LEU A 526 2.64 -11.06 6.90
CA LEU A 526 1.21 -10.89 6.73
C LEU A 526 0.58 -10.31 8.00
N GLY A 527 -0.48 -9.52 7.81
CA GLY A 527 -1.32 -9.06 8.91
C GLY A 527 -2.22 -10.16 9.48
N PRO A 528 -3.18 -9.81 10.35
CA PRO A 528 -4.18 -10.73 10.88
C PRO A 528 -4.87 -11.54 9.77
N ASP A 529 -5.29 -12.76 10.09
CA ASP A 529 -5.95 -13.68 9.14
C ASP A 529 -5.22 -13.81 7.79
N GLN A 530 -3.89 -14.01 7.83
CA GLN A 530 -3.05 -14.12 6.62
C GLN A 530 -3.12 -12.89 5.69
N GLY A 531 -3.33 -11.70 6.27
CA GLY A 531 -3.51 -10.44 5.56
C GLY A 531 -4.97 -10.09 5.23
N TYR A 532 -5.90 -11.04 5.32
CA TYR A 532 -7.33 -10.75 5.10
C TYR A 532 -7.97 -9.95 6.24
N GLY A 533 -7.34 -9.89 7.41
CA GLY A 533 -7.76 -9.05 8.53
C GLY A 533 -7.10 -7.66 8.55
N ASP A 534 -6.35 -7.26 7.51
CA ASP A 534 -5.75 -5.94 7.44
C ASP A 534 -6.79 -4.86 7.14
N LEU A 535 -6.82 -3.79 7.94
CA LEU A 535 -7.57 -2.57 7.65
C LEU A 535 -6.64 -1.58 6.92
N SER A 536 -6.42 -1.85 5.63
CA SER A 536 -5.52 -1.07 4.76
C SER A 536 -6.15 -0.78 3.41
N TRP A 537 -5.71 0.32 2.78
CA TRP A 537 -5.92 0.58 1.35
C TRP A 537 -5.48 -0.59 0.46
N MET A 538 -4.55 -1.44 0.90
CA MET A 538 -4.08 -2.61 0.13
C MET A 538 -4.85 -3.91 0.43
N ASN A 539 -5.94 -3.86 1.20
CA ASN A 539 -6.84 -4.99 1.41
C ASN A 539 -8.20 -4.69 0.76
N TYR A 540 -8.68 -5.60 -0.08
CA TYR A 540 -10.00 -5.49 -0.69
C TYR A 540 -11.10 -5.57 0.38
N PRO A 541 -12.02 -4.59 0.45
CA PRO A 541 -13.10 -4.58 1.43
C PRO A 541 -13.89 -5.90 1.47
N GLN A 542 -14.17 -6.49 0.31
CA GLN A 542 -14.91 -7.75 0.20
C GLN A 542 -14.14 -9.00 0.62
N ASN A 543 -12.81 -8.96 0.57
CA ASN A 543 -11.97 -10.04 1.03
C ASN A 543 -11.63 -9.91 2.52
N TYR A 544 -12.07 -8.83 3.17
CA TYR A 544 -11.86 -8.67 4.60
C TYR A 544 -12.52 -9.84 5.35
N SER A 545 -11.79 -10.46 6.28
CA SER A 545 -12.20 -11.73 6.91
C SER A 545 -13.55 -11.66 7.65
N GLN A 546 -14.00 -10.46 8.02
CA GLN A 546 -15.29 -10.20 8.67
C GLN A 546 -16.34 -9.56 7.74
N GLY A 547 -16.07 -9.49 6.45
CA GLY A 547 -16.95 -8.93 5.42
C GLY A 547 -16.78 -7.42 5.20
N GLU A 548 -17.22 -6.95 4.03
CA GLU A 548 -17.08 -5.57 3.55
C GLU A 548 -17.67 -4.53 4.52
N GLU A 549 -18.82 -4.81 5.11
CA GLU A 549 -19.42 -3.89 6.07
C GLU A 549 -18.57 -3.71 7.32
N ALA A 550 -17.99 -4.80 7.82
CA ALA A 550 -17.06 -4.73 8.94
C ALA A 550 -15.76 -4.01 8.55
N TYR A 551 -15.29 -4.15 7.31
CA TYR A 551 -14.14 -3.40 6.80
C TYR A 551 -14.41 -1.90 6.90
N TRP A 552 -15.46 -1.39 6.23
CA TRP A 552 -15.75 0.04 6.18
C TRP A 552 -16.10 0.64 7.56
N ARG A 553 -16.75 -0.11 8.44
CA ARG A 553 -17.00 0.32 9.84
C ARG A 553 -15.74 0.46 10.67
N ASN A 554 -14.66 -0.25 10.34
CA ASN A 554 -13.42 -0.25 11.11
C ASN A 554 -12.24 0.41 10.38
N PHE A 555 -12.39 0.68 9.08
CA PHE A 555 -11.32 1.21 8.25
C PHE A 555 -11.07 2.69 8.55
N ARG A 556 -9.82 3.00 8.83
CA ARG A 556 -9.35 4.35 9.18
C ARG A 556 -8.75 5.09 8.00
N PHE A 557 -9.05 4.68 6.76
CA PHE A 557 -8.55 5.33 5.55
C PHE A 557 -7.01 5.48 5.55
N GLN A 558 -6.30 4.41 5.92
CA GLN A 558 -4.86 4.44 6.18
C GLN A 558 -4.16 3.17 5.70
N PHE A 559 -2.85 3.24 5.50
CA PHE A 559 -1.99 2.08 5.30
C PHE A 559 -1.61 1.41 6.64
N THR A 560 -1.24 0.13 6.62
CA THR A 560 -0.61 -0.58 7.74
C THR A 560 0.78 -0.02 8.07
N ASP A 561 1.32 -0.29 9.26
CA ASP A 561 2.67 0.18 9.64
C ASP A 561 3.76 -0.34 8.69
N ASN A 562 3.62 -1.56 8.16
CA ASN A 562 4.57 -2.16 7.22
C ASN A 562 4.55 -1.47 5.85
N GLU A 563 3.36 -1.13 5.35
CA GLU A 563 3.20 -0.36 4.12
C GLU A 563 3.69 1.08 4.31
N LEU A 564 3.41 1.72 5.45
CA LEU A 564 3.98 3.04 5.78
C LEU A 564 5.52 2.98 5.82
N ARG A 565 6.09 1.92 6.38
CA ARG A 565 7.55 1.73 6.42
C ARG A 565 8.14 1.63 5.02
N HIS A 566 7.48 0.94 4.10
CA HIS A 566 7.87 0.92 2.70
C HIS A 566 7.75 2.30 2.05
N LEU A 567 6.57 2.93 2.12
CA LEU A 567 6.30 4.25 1.55
C LEU A 567 7.32 5.30 2.02
N ARG A 568 7.60 5.33 3.33
CA ARG A 568 8.45 6.34 3.95
C ARG A 568 9.94 6.01 3.91
N HIS A 569 10.30 4.73 4.07
CA HIS A 569 11.68 4.28 4.31
C HIS A 569 12.14 3.11 3.44
N GLY A 570 11.40 2.76 2.38
CA GLY A 570 11.82 1.81 1.35
C GLY A 570 13.12 2.25 0.67
N PHE A 571 13.98 1.31 0.28
CA PHE A 571 15.18 1.65 -0.48
C PHE A 571 14.79 2.21 -1.86
N TYR A 572 15.51 3.22 -2.33
CA TYR A 572 15.15 4.05 -3.50
C TYR A 572 14.62 3.24 -4.68
N GLN A 573 15.40 2.26 -5.15
CA GLN A 573 15.08 1.46 -6.33
C GLN A 573 13.81 0.60 -6.16
N HIS A 574 13.44 0.24 -4.94
CA HIS A 574 12.28 -0.62 -4.66
C HIS A 574 10.96 0.14 -4.48
N ILE A 575 11.02 1.48 -4.43
CA ILE A 575 9.83 2.31 -4.23
C ILE A 575 9.58 3.31 -5.35
N ILE A 576 10.64 3.87 -5.95
CA ILE A 576 10.49 4.83 -7.03
C ILE A 576 9.69 4.22 -8.20
N PRO A 577 8.69 4.91 -8.77
CA PRO A 577 8.07 4.50 -10.04
C PRO A 577 9.15 4.26 -11.12
N GLY A 578 9.06 3.15 -11.84
CA GLY A 578 10.07 2.76 -12.81
C GLY A 578 11.37 2.19 -12.22
N GLY A 579 11.45 2.00 -10.90
CA GLY A 579 12.60 1.39 -10.23
C GLY A 579 12.78 -0.10 -10.56
N SER A 580 13.48 -0.85 -9.70
CA SER A 580 13.80 -2.27 -9.91
C SER A 580 12.61 -3.08 -10.47
N SER A 581 12.86 -3.82 -11.55
CA SER A 581 11.84 -4.57 -12.32
C SER A 581 11.16 -5.71 -11.54
N GLY A 582 11.69 -6.10 -10.38
CA GLY A 582 11.08 -7.07 -9.50
C GLY A 582 9.91 -6.49 -8.71
N TRP A 583 8.68 -6.70 -9.20
CA TRP A 583 7.47 -6.47 -8.40
C TRP A 583 7.57 -7.21 -7.07
N MET A 584 7.26 -6.51 -5.99
CA MET A 584 7.37 -6.99 -4.61
C MET A 584 8.79 -7.28 -4.09
N VAL A 585 9.85 -6.87 -4.80
CA VAL A 585 11.18 -6.85 -4.17
C VAL A 585 11.18 -5.76 -3.11
N ASN A 586 11.42 -6.14 -1.85
CA ASN A 586 11.41 -5.27 -0.68
C ASN A 586 10.11 -4.46 -0.45
N SER A 587 8.94 -4.93 -0.92
CA SER A 587 7.66 -4.18 -0.89
C SER A 587 6.98 -4.01 0.46
N ALA A 588 7.49 -4.63 1.52
CA ALA A 588 7.07 -4.40 2.89
C ALA A 588 8.20 -4.91 3.79
N LEU A 589 9.05 -3.99 4.21
CA LEU A 589 10.33 -4.34 4.80
C LEU A 589 10.20 -4.74 6.28
N GLU A 590 10.13 -6.04 6.57
CA GLU A 590 10.56 -6.64 7.84
C GLU A 590 11.31 -7.96 7.60
N ASP A 591 12.43 -8.10 8.29
CA ASP A 591 13.34 -9.24 8.22
C ASP A 591 12.89 -10.34 9.19
N SER A 592 11.94 -11.18 8.77
CA SER A 592 11.77 -12.56 9.29
C SER A 592 10.60 -13.30 8.62
N ALA A 593 10.68 -13.64 7.32
CA ALA A 593 9.68 -14.53 6.72
C ALA A 593 10.21 -15.48 5.64
N LEU A 594 11.51 -15.79 5.65
CA LEU A 594 12.09 -16.75 4.70
C LEU A 594 11.52 -18.18 4.85
N ALA A 595 10.88 -18.51 5.97
CA ALA A 595 10.21 -19.80 6.18
C ALA A 595 8.77 -19.87 5.61
N ALA A 596 8.15 -18.73 5.24
CA ALA A 596 6.77 -18.67 4.78
C ALA A 596 6.61 -18.89 3.26
N ALA A 597 7.61 -18.51 2.46
CA ALA A 597 7.55 -18.67 1.00
C ALA A 597 7.53 -20.15 0.57
N GLU A 598 8.29 -21.02 1.24
CA GLU A 598 8.28 -22.48 0.95
C GLU A 598 7.02 -23.19 1.44
N THR A 599 6.29 -22.63 2.40
CA THR A 599 5.01 -23.17 2.89
C THR A 599 3.80 -22.71 2.07
N SER A 600 3.97 -21.75 1.15
CA SER A 600 2.87 -21.11 0.41
C SER A 600 2.31 -21.94 -0.76
N PHE A 601 3.03 -22.98 -1.19
CA PHE A 601 2.53 -24.00 -2.13
C PHE A 601 2.00 -25.25 -1.42
N ARG A 602 1.69 -25.16 -0.12
CA ARG A 602 1.00 -26.24 0.60
C ARG A 602 -0.51 -25.95 0.65
N PRO A 603 -1.38 -26.95 0.49
CA PRO A 603 -2.80 -26.80 0.76
C PRO A 603 -3.03 -26.25 2.16
N SER A 604 -4.10 -25.47 2.36
CA SER A 604 -4.52 -25.09 3.71
C SER A 604 -4.94 -26.32 4.52
N ASP A 605 -4.77 -26.27 5.85
CA ASP A 605 -5.27 -27.32 6.76
C ASP A 605 -6.80 -27.47 6.67
N ASN A 606 -7.50 -26.41 6.26
CA ASN A 606 -8.92 -26.44 5.91
C ASN A 606 -9.11 -26.85 4.44
N PRO A 607 -9.89 -27.90 4.15
CA PRO A 607 -10.22 -28.28 2.78
C PRO A 607 -11.18 -27.25 2.16
N SER A 608 -10.74 -26.62 1.07
CA SER A 608 -11.52 -25.66 0.28
C SER A 608 -12.78 -26.28 -0.36
N GLY A 609 -12.86 -27.62 -0.43
CA GLY A 609 -13.90 -28.31 -1.17
C GLY A 609 -13.75 -28.13 -2.69
N LEU A 610 -12.58 -27.68 -3.15
CA LEU A 610 -12.28 -27.43 -4.55
C LEU A 610 -11.02 -28.19 -4.99
N THR A 611 -10.96 -28.56 -6.26
CA THR A 611 -9.78 -29.12 -6.93
C THR A 611 -9.30 -28.16 -8.01
N LEU A 612 -8.03 -27.78 -7.95
CA LEU A 612 -7.37 -26.95 -8.96
C LEU A 612 -6.52 -27.83 -9.88
N THR A 613 -6.65 -27.67 -11.19
CA THR A 613 -5.88 -28.42 -12.19
C THR A 613 -5.34 -27.51 -13.29
N LEU A 614 -4.18 -27.90 -13.84
CA LEU A 614 -3.56 -27.28 -15.01
C LEU A 614 -3.63 -28.23 -16.21
N GLY A 615 -4.38 -27.85 -17.25
CA GLY A 615 -4.60 -28.60 -18.50
C GLY A 615 -3.93 -27.97 -19.73
N GLY A 616 -4.04 -28.62 -20.90
CA GLY A 616 -3.48 -28.16 -22.18
C GLY A 616 -2.37 -29.06 -22.76
N LYS A 617 -1.52 -28.54 -23.65
CA LYS A 617 -0.39 -29.28 -24.28
C LYS A 617 0.77 -29.50 -23.29
N GLN A 618 1.47 -30.64 -23.38
CA GLN A 618 2.65 -30.95 -22.52
C GLN A 618 4.00 -30.73 -23.23
N VAL A 619 4.01 -30.69 -24.57
CA VAL A 619 5.23 -30.60 -25.37
C VAL A 619 5.09 -29.45 -26.35
N PHE A 620 6.01 -28.50 -26.30
CA PHE A 620 6.03 -27.28 -27.10
C PHE A 620 7.26 -27.27 -28.02
N GLY A 621 7.14 -26.66 -29.20
CA GLY A 621 8.25 -26.32 -30.08
C GLY A 621 9.11 -25.19 -29.49
N TYR A 622 10.31 -24.99 -30.03
CA TYR A 622 11.13 -23.85 -29.67
C TYR A 622 10.44 -22.54 -30.13
N GLY A 623 10.23 -21.61 -29.20
CA GLY A 623 9.47 -20.38 -29.44
C GLY A 623 7.95 -20.55 -29.56
N GLU A 624 7.39 -21.75 -29.38
CA GLU A 624 5.94 -21.94 -29.34
C GLU A 624 5.34 -21.27 -28.09
N PRO A 625 4.33 -20.38 -28.24
CA PRO A 625 3.64 -19.76 -27.11
C PRO A 625 3.04 -20.80 -26.14
N VAL A 626 3.43 -20.72 -24.87
CA VAL A 626 2.96 -21.67 -23.85
C VAL A 626 1.62 -21.21 -23.27
N MET A 627 0.57 -22.01 -23.52
CA MET A 627 -0.78 -21.82 -22.99
C MET A 627 -1.12 -22.88 -21.94
N ALA A 628 -1.86 -22.51 -20.91
CA ALA A 628 -2.37 -23.42 -19.89
C ALA A 628 -3.86 -23.20 -19.65
N GLU A 629 -4.59 -24.30 -19.47
CA GLU A 629 -5.95 -24.28 -18.93
C GLU A 629 -5.87 -24.30 -17.41
N VAL A 630 -6.43 -23.29 -16.75
CA VAL A 630 -6.68 -23.32 -15.31
C VAL A 630 -8.11 -23.78 -15.10
N ARG A 631 -8.31 -24.84 -14.33
CA ARG A 631 -9.63 -25.37 -14.00
C ARG A 631 -9.80 -25.50 -12.50
N LEU A 632 -10.87 -24.91 -11.99
CA LEU A 632 -11.30 -25.02 -10.59
C LEU A 632 -12.64 -25.76 -10.55
N ALA A 633 -12.69 -26.89 -9.86
CA ALA A 633 -13.84 -27.78 -9.82
C ALA A 633 -14.23 -28.17 -8.38
N LEU A 634 -15.46 -28.61 -8.16
CA LEU A 634 -15.87 -29.19 -6.88
C LEU A 634 -15.02 -30.42 -6.51
N ALA A 635 -14.66 -30.53 -5.24
CA ALA A 635 -14.02 -31.70 -4.64
C ALA A 635 -14.99 -32.41 -3.69
N GLY A 636 -15.39 -33.63 -4.01
CA GLY A 636 -16.31 -34.44 -3.20
C GLY A 636 -17.79 -34.08 -3.39
N GLU A 637 -18.62 -34.46 -2.42
CA GLU A 637 -20.10 -34.34 -2.46
C GLU A 637 -20.63 -33.04 -1.81
N ARG A 638 -19.81 -31.97 -1.70
CA ARG A 638 -20.32 -30.70 -1.18
C ARG A 638 -21.26 -30.05 -2.20
N ASP A 639 -22.49 -29.77 -1.78
CA ASP A 639 -23.46 -29.02 -2.56
C ASP A 639 -23.13 -27.52 -2.53
N GLY A 640 -22.87 -26.94 -3.70
CA GLY A 640 -22.86 -25.49 -3.92
C GLY A 640 -21.68 -24.74 -3.28
N ILE A 641 -20.59 -24.53 -4.04
CA ILE A 641 -19.49 -23.66 -3.62
C ILE A 641 -19.44 -22.43 -4.53
N THR A 642 -19.55 -21.24 -3.95
CA THR A 642 -19.43 -19.98 -4.71
C THR A 642 -17.96 -19.65 -4.94
N VAL A 643 -17.60 -19.41 -6.20
CA VAL A 643 -16.27 -19.04 -6.66
C VAL A 643 -16.34 -17.84 -7.59
N THR A 644 -15.21 -17.19 -7.85
CA THR A 644 -15.13 -16.16 -8.88
C THR A 644 -15.18 -16.77 -10.26
N GLU A 645 -15.78 -16.07 -11.23
CA GLU A 645 -15.75 -16.52 -12.61
C GLU A 645 -14.38 -16.36 -13.26
N SER A 646 -13.59 -15.36 -12.83
CA SER A 646 -12.18 -15.21 -13.23
C SER A 646 -11.28 -15.97 -12.26
N ILE A 647 -10.54 -16.95 -12.76
CA ILE A 647 -9.65 -17.81 -11.99
C ILE A 647 -8.21 -17.81 -12.52
N GLY A 648 -7.89 -17.00 -13.54
CA GLY A 648 -6.55 -16.80 -14.05
C GLY A 648 -5.71 -15.82 -13.22
N PRO A 649 -4.41 -15.68 -13.52
CA PRO A 649 -3.49 -14.85 -12.76
C PRO A 649 -3.72 -13.34 -12.92
N LYS A 650 -4.47 -12.90 -13.95
CA LYS A 650 -4.85 -11.48 -14.12
C LYS A 650 -5.81 -10.99 -13.02
N GLY A 651 -6.69 -11.88 -12.54
CA GLY A 651 -7.64 -11.63 -11.45
C GLY A 651 -7.07 -11.91 -10.06
N GLU A 652 -5.75 -12.14 -9.95
CA GLU A 652 -4.96 -12.12 -8.71
C GLU A 652 -5.25 -13.17 -7.64
N ARG A 653 -6.31 -13.97 -7.80
CA ARG A 653 -6.64 -15.12 -6.92
C ARG A 653 -5.81 -16.36 -7.23
N THR A 654 -5.19 -16.43 -8.41
CA THR A 654 -4.35 -17.55 -8.82
C THR A 654 -2.91 -17.12 -9.06
N VAL A 655 -1.97 -17.80 -8.42
CA VAL A 655 -0.53 -17.63 -8.61
C VAL A 655 0.03 -18.88 -9.28
N ILE A 656 0.91 -18.71 -10.28
CA ILE A 656 1.54 -19.81 -11.01
C ILE A 656 3.05 -19.73 -10.80
N ALA A 657 3.67 -20.80 -10.32
CA ALA A 657 5.12 -20.96 -10.25
C ALA A 657 5.63 -21.75 -11.45
N ILE A 658 6.75 -21.31 -12.03
CA ILE A 658 7.42 -21.92 -13.18
C ILE A 658 8.88 -22.16 -12.79
N THR A 659 9.29 -23.42 -12.73
CA THR A 659 10.69 -23.83 -12.59
C THR A 659 11.27 -24.12 -13.97
N ASP A 660 12.36 -23.43 -14.30
CA ASP A 660 13.06 -23.59 -15.57
C ASP A 660 13.97 -24.85 -15.61
N PRO A 661 14.55 -25.20 -16.78
CA PRO A 661 15.43 -26.36 -16.91
C PRO A 661 16.71 -26.28 -16.08
N GLN A 662 17.11 -25.08 -15.64
CA GLN A 662 18.26 -24.85 -14.76
C GLN A 662 17.88 -24.97 -13.27
N GLY A 663 16.61 -25.21 -12.96
CA GLY A 663 16.10 -25.37 -11.60
C GLY A 663 15.74 -24.06 -10.91
N ARG A 664 15.73 -22.92 -11.62
CA ARG A 664 15.31 -21.63 -11.06
C ARG A 664 13.79 -21.52 -11.13
N THR A 665 13.16 -21.19 -10.00
CA THR A 665 11.71 -21.00 -9.92
C THR A 665 11.37 -19.51 -9.95
N ARG A 666 10.47 -19.12 -10.87
CA ARG A 666 9.89 -17.78 -10.97
C ARG A 666 8.37 -17.85 -10.80
N LEU A 667 7.77 -16.84 -10.18
CA LEU A 667 6.32 -16.67 -10.20
C LEU A 667 5.93 -15.98 -11.51
N PHE A 668 4.90 -16.47 -12.18
CA PHE A 668 4.35 -15.86 -13.38
C PHE A 668 3.63 -14.57 -13.03
N ARG A 669 4.04 -13.46 -13.67
CA ARG A 669 3.46 -12.12 -13.50
C ARG A 669 2.87 -11.66 -14.83
N PRO A 670 1.53 -11.55 -14.98
CA PRO A 670 0.93 -11.08 -16.23
C PRO A 670 1.28 -9.59 -16.49
N LEU A 671 1.17 -9.16 -17.75
CA LEU A 671 1.43 -7.77 -18.16
C LEU A 671 0.37 -6.75 -17.72
N ALA A 672 -0.73 -7.21 -17.14
CA ALA A 672 -1.75 -6.35 -16.56
C ALA A 672 -2.39 -7.10 -15.41
N ARG A 673 -2.62 -6.39 -14.30
CA ARG A 673 -3.34 -6.90 -13.13
C ARG A 673 -4.62 -6.12 -12.98
N THR A 674 -5.74 -6.82 -13.09
CA THR A 674 -7.04 -6.15 -13.09
C THR A 674 -7.59 -6.11 -11.67
N CYS A 675 -7.90 -4.92 -11.18
CA CYS A 675 -8.74 -4.77 -10.01
C CYS A 675 -10.20 -4.93 -10.43
N THR A 676 -10.71 -6.17 -10.32
CA THR A 676 -12.13 -6.46 -10.57
C THR A 676 -13.00 -5.82 -9.48
N GLY A 677 -14.23 -5.45 -9.84
CA GLY A 677 -15.19 -4.76 -8.99
C GLY A 677 -15.19 -5.32 -7.57
N HIS A 678 -15.17 -4.43 -6.60
CA HIS A 678 -15.12 -4.75 -5.18
C HIS A 678 -16.55 -5.08 -4.73
N GLY A 679 -16.68 -5.94 -3.71
CA GLY A 679 -17.99 -6.32 -3.17
C GLY A 679 -18.89 -7.01 -4.20
N GLY A 680 -20.14 -6.56 -4.29
CA GLY A 680 -21.16 -7.07 -5.23
C GLY A 680 -20.87 -6.86 -6.72
N GLY A 681 -19.71 -6.28 -7.08
CA GLY A 681 -19.23 -6.13 -8.45
C GLY A 681 -18.30 -7.26 -8.95
N GLU A 682 -17.85 -8.18 -8.07
CA GLU A 682 -17.06 -9.35 -8.48
C GLU A 682 -18.01 -10.43 -9.04
N SER A 683 -17.92 -10.75 -10.33
CA SER A 683 -18.72 -11.82 -10.93
C SER A 683 -18.41 -13.16 -10.27
N ALA A 684 -19.41 -13.71 -9.56
CA ALA A 684 -19.33 -14.97 -8.85
C ALA A 684 -20.34 -15.99 -9.41
N VAL A 685 -19.97 -17.25 -9.33
CA VAL A 685 -20.78 -18.39 -9.73
C VAL A 685 -20.78 -19.44 -8.63
N THR A 686 -21.93 -20.07 -8.41
CA THR A 686 -22.02 -21.28 -7.58
C THR A 686 -21.71 -22.51 -8.41
N LEU A 687 -20.64 -23.24 -8.04
CA LEU A 687 -20.34 -24.56 -8.58
C LEU A 687 -21.26 -25.60 -7.94
N ASN A 688 -21.92 -26.42 -8.76
CA ASN A 688 -22.85 -27.47 -8.34
C ASN A 688 -22.84 -28.63 -9.38
N ALA A 689 -23.78 -29.58 -9.27
CA ALA A 689 -23.86 -30.70 -10.21
C ALA A 689 -24.10 -30.28 -11.68
N GLU A 690 -24.77 -29.15 -11.91
CA GLU A 690 -25.08 -28.60 -13.24
C GLU A 690 -23.90 -27.78 -13.81
N ARG A 691 -23.17 -27.08 -12.95
CA ARG A 691 -21.95 -26.33 -13.30
C ARG A 691 -20.79 -26.77 -12.38
N PRO A 692 -20.18 -27.94 -12.61
CA PRO A 692 -19.23 -28.54 -11.66
C PRO A 692 -17.84 -27.89 -11.63
N ALA A 693 -17.54 -27.01 -12.60
CA ALA A 693 -16.24 -26.36 -12.72
C ALA A 693 -16.32 -25.03 -13.48
N VAL A 694 -15.31 -24.19 -13.24
CA VAL A 694 -14.97 -23.00 -14.04
C VAL A 694 -13.58 -23.19 -14.68
N TYR A 695 -13.40 -22.56 -15.84
CA TYR A 695 -12.23 -22.72 -16.70
C TYR A 695 -11.73 -21.35 -17.15
N GLU A 696 -10.42 -21.16 -17.18
CA GLU A 696 -9.79 -19.98 -17.77
C GLU A 696 -8.52 -20.38 -18.52
N THR A 697 -8.28 -19.74 -19.66
CA THR A 697 -7.06 -19.94 -20.47
C THR A 697 -6.04 -18.87 -20.11
N VAL A 698 -4.80 -19.29 -19.89
CA VAL A 698 -3.72 -18.41 -19.46
C VAL A 698 -2.53 -18.57 -20.41
N TYR A 699 -2.10 -17.45 -21.01
CA TYR A 699 -0.81 -17.37 -21.69
C TYR A 699 0.30 -17.23 -20.65
N LEU A 700 1.25 -18.16 -20.64
CA LEU A 700 2.39 -18.20 -19.72
C LEU A 700 3.72 -17.88 -20.40
N GLY A 701 3.74 -17.66 -21.72
CA GLY A 701 4.97 -17.47 -22.48
C GLY A 701 5.73 -16.19 -22.11
N TYR A 702 5.00 -15.09 -21.91
CA TYR A 702 5.55 -13.78 -21.63
C TYR A 702 4.79 -13.07 -20.50
N GLY A 703 5.50 -12.33 -19.67
CA GLY A 703 4.93 -11.52 -18.60
C GLY A 703 5.89 -10.43 -18.14
N ALA A 704 5.66 -9.88 -16.96
CA ALA A 704 6.44 -8.76 -16.42
C ALA A 704 7.92 -9.10 -16.13
N ASP A 705 8.31 -10.38 -16.14
CA ASP A 705 9.70 -10.85 -16.04
C ASP A 705 10.30 -11.24 -17.42
N GLY A 706 9.67 -10.81 -18.51
CA GLY A 706 10.03 -11.23 -19.87
C GLY A 706 9.55 -12.65 -20.19
N LEU A 707 10.37 -13.40 -20.93
CA LEU A 707 10.06 -14.77 -21.34
C LEU A 707 10.23 -15.78 -20.20
N TYR A 708 9.19 -16.59 -19.98
CA TYR A 708 9.23 -17.68 -18.99
C TYR A 708 9.73 -19.01 -19.57
N PHE A 709 9.56 -19.21 -20.88
CA PHE A 709 9.88 -20.45 -21.60
C PHE A 709 10.87 -20.24 -22.76
N ALA A 710 11.92 -19.45 -22.53
CA ALA A 710 12.90 -19.11 -23.57
C ALA A 710 13.82 -20.28 -23.94
N GLU A 711 14.16 -21.15 -22.98
CA GLU A 711 15.15 -22.21 -23.17
C GLU A 711 14.50 -23.57 -23.46
N PRO A 712 15.03 -24.36 -24.40
CA PRO A 712 14.66 -25.77 -24.54
C PRO A 712 14.93 -26.57 -23.27
N GLY A 713 14.01 -27.47 -22.89
CA GLY A 713 14.19 -28.33 -21.72
C GLY A 713 12.89 -28.70 -21.00
N LEU A 714 13.03 -29.22 -19.79
CA LEU A 714 11.91 -29.59 -18.93
C LEU A 714 11.61 -28.47 -17.93
N TYR A 715 10.36 -28.04 -17.92
CA TYR A 715 9.84 -27.06 -16.99
C TYR A 715 8.86 -27.72 -16.02
N LYS A 716 8.76 -27.19 -14.81
CA LYS A 716 7.73 -27.58 -13.84
C LYS A 716 6.81 -26.39 -13.59
N VAL A 717 5.50 -26.64 -13.64
CA VAL A 717 4.48 -25.60 -13.43
C VAL A 717 3.50 -26.04 -12.35
N THR A 718 3.26 -25.16 -11.38
CA THR A 718 2.34 -25.39 -10.26
C THR A 718 1.49 -24.15 -10.04
N ALA A 719 0.18 -24.32 -9.88
CA ALA A 719 -0.74 -23.23 -9.57
C ALA A 719 -1.24 -23.32 -8.13
N VAL A 720 -1.54 -22.16 -7.54
CA VAL A 720 -2.22 -22.02 -6.26
C VAL A 720 -3.37 -21.05 -6.47
N HIS A 721 -4.58 -21.46 -6.09
CA HIS A 721 -5.77 -20.63 -6.14
C HIS A 721 -6.25 -20.34 -4.71
N THR A 722 -6.64 -19.09 -4.46
CA THR A 722 -7.20 -18.65 -3.19
C THR A 722 -8.68 -18.31 -3.35
N GLY A 723 -9.53 -19.07 -2.66
CA GLY A 723 -10.99 -18.91 -2.69
C GLY A 723 -11.48 -17.62 -2.05
N LEU A 724 -12.78 -17.36 -2.18
CA LEU A 724 -13.47 -16.22 -1.57
C LEU A 724 -13.41 -16.24 -0.03
N ASP A 725 -13.28 -17.43 0.55
CA ASP A 725 -13.13 -17.69 1.98
C ASP A 725 -11.66 -17.66 2.47
N GLY A 726 -10.71 -17.35 1.58
CA GLY A 726 -9.27 -17.38 1.86
C GLY A 726 -8.64 -18.78 1.85
N ALA A 727 -9.41 -19.85 1.63
CA ALA A 727 -8.87 -21.22 1.55
C ALA A 727 -8.01 -21.39 0.30
N ARG A 728 -6.93 -22.19 0.40
CA ARG A 728 -5.98 -22.37 -0.70
C ARG A 728 -6.05 -23.77 -1.28
N THR A 729 -6.17 -23.83 -2.61
CA THR A 729 -6.12 -25.07 -3.39
C THR A 729 -4.88 -25.06 -4.27
N VAL A 730 -4.07 -26.12 -4.19
CA VAL A 730 -2.83 -26.25 -4.97
C VAL A 730 -3.03 -27.29 -6.07
N SER A 731 -2.58 -26.99 -7.29
CA SER A 731 -2.62 -27.95 -8.39
C SER A 731 -1.52 -28.99 -8.23
N PRO A 732 -1.70 -30.21 -8.78
CA PRO A 732 -0.56 -31.08 -9.04
C PRO A 732 0.51 -30.36 -9.87
N THR A 733 1.79 -30.59 -9.57
CA THR A 733 2.90 -30.07 -10.39
C THR A 733 2.89 -30.75 -11.74
N ARG A 734 2.88 -29.95 -12.80
CA ARG A 734 2.87 -30.41 -14.18
C ARG A 734 4.24 -30.22 -14.81
N THR A 735 4.73 -31.24 -15.51
CA THR A 735 5.95 -31.15 -16.30
C THR A 735 5.60 -30.75 -17.74
N LEU A 736 6.20 -29.67 -18.22
CA LEU A 736 6.12 -29.23 -19.62
C LEU A 736 7.49 -29.42 -20.28
N ARG A 737 7.53 -29.72 -21.58
CA ARG A 737 8.77 -29.86 -22.33
C ARG A 737 8.80 -28.87 -23.50
N VAL A 738 9.79 -27.99 -23.53
CA VAL A 738 10.13 -27.20 -24.72
C VAL A 738 11.19 -27.99 -25.49
N ARG A 739 10.93 -28.30 -26.76
CA ARG A 739 11.84 -29.08 -27.62
C ARG A 739 12.96 -28.18 -28.15
N LEU A 740 14.10 -28.81 -28.45
CA LEU A 740 15.12 -28.19 -29.29
C LEU A 740 14.56 -27.99 -30.72
N PRO A 741 15.01 -26.95 -31.44
CA PRO A 741 14.62 -26.77 -32.84
C PRO A 741 15.04 -28.00 -33.67
N LEU A 742 14.13 -28.45 -34.54
CA LEU A 742 14.34 -29.63 -35.40
C LEU A 742 15.37 -29.38 -36.49
N ASP A 743 15.34 -28.18 -37.07
CA ASP A 743 16.24 -27.71 -38.13
C ASP A 743 16.43 -26.19 -38.06
N ARG A 744 17.13 -25.63 -39.07
CA ARG A 744 17.40 -24.19 -39.13
C ARG A 744 16.13 -23.36 -39.37
N THR A 745 15.14 -23.90 -40.06
CA THR A 745 13.86 -23.20 -40.27
C THR A 745 13.12 -23.10 -38.95
N ASP A 746 13.01 -24.20 -38.21
CA ASP A 746 12.39 -24.26 -36.88
C ASP A 746 13.12 -23.34 -35.88
N GLN A 747 14.46 -23.27 -35.97
CA GLN A 747 15.24 -22.32 -35.17
C GLN A 747 14.90 -20.86 -35.50
N ASN A 748 14.94 -20.47 -36.79
CA ASN A 748 14.65 -19.09 -37.20
C ASN A 748 13.22 -18.67 -36.80
N VAL A 749 12.25 -19.57 -36.96
CA VAL A 749 10.86 -19.31 -36.56
C VAL A 749 10.76 -19.13 -35.05
N GLY A 750 11.44 -19.96 -34.26
CA GLY A 750 11.48 -19.80 -32.80
C GLY A 750 12.13 -18.49 -32.37
N GLU A 751 13.20 -18.05 -33.04
CA GLU A 751 13.87 -16.76 -32.78
C GLU A 751 12.95 -15.57 -33.09
N LEU A 752 12.11 -15.67 -34.14
CA LEU A 752 11.10 -14.64 -34.48
C LEU A 752 9.93 -14.57 -33.48
N LEU A 753 9.86 -15.45 -32.48
CA LEU A 753 8.82 -15.45 -31.43
C LEU A 753 9.37 -15.29 -30.00
N THR A 754 10.69 -15.23 -29.84
CA THR A 754 11.37 -15.21 -28.52
C THR A 754 12.10 -13.91 -28.22
N GLY A 755 11.71 -12.79 -28.84
CA GLY A 755 12.10 -11.46 -28.39
C GLY A 755 11.06 -10.81 -27.48
N ASP A 756 11.46 -9.77 -26.75
CA ASP A 756 10.60 -9.07 -25.79
C ASP A 756 9.38 -8.43 -26.46
N ASP A 757 9.57 -7.73 -27.58
CA ASP A 757 8.47 -7.11 -28.32
C ASP A 757 7.46 -8.15 -28.84
N GLN A 758 7.96 -9.31 -29.30
CA GLN A 758 7.11 -10.38 -29.82
C GLN A 758 6.30 -11.04 -28.70
N GLY A 759 6.94 -11.30 -27.54
CA GLY A 759 6.26 -11.80 -26.35
C GLY A 759 5.20 -10.82 -25.83
N ALA A 760 5.52 -9.52 -25.82
CA ALA A 760 4.57 -8.45 -25.50
C ALA A 760 3.37 -8.44 -26.45
N LEU A 761 3.60 -8.49 -27.76
CA LEU A 761 2.54 -8.53 -28.77
C LEU A 761 1.67 -9.79 -28.62
N LEU A 762 2.24 -10.95 -28.34
CA LEU A 762 1.46 -12.16 -28.10
C LEU A 762 0.58 -12.04 -26.85
N ALA A 763 1.10 -11.47 -25.76
CA ALA A 763 0.35 -11.25 -24.53
C ALA A 763 -0.77 -10.19 -24.68
N LEU A 764 -0.56 -9.18 -25.53
CA LEU A 764 -1.52 -8.13 -25.84
C LEU A 764 -2.50 -8.48 -26.99
N LEU A 765 -2.28 -9.62 -27.64
CA LEU A 765 -2.93 -10.00 -28.91
C LEU A 765 -2.79 -8.90 -29.98
N GLY A 766 -1.55 -8.44 -30.15
CA GLY A 766 -1.08 -7.37 -31.04
C GLY A 766 -1.13 -5.97 -30.41
N SER A 767 -0.53 -4.97 -31.07
CA SER A 767 -0.56 -3.56 -30.68
C SER A 767 -0.06 -2.67 -31.84
N ASP A 768 -0.61 -1.45 -31.96
CA ASP A 768 -0.16 -0.45 -32.95
C ASP A 768 0.86 0.55 -32.36
N THR A 769 1.30 0.35 -31.12
CA THR A 769 2.26 1.28 -30.49
C THR A 769 3.61 1.30 -31.23
N PRO A 770 4.19 2.48 -31.51
CA PRO A 770 5.50 2.58 -32.16
C PRO A 770 6.62 1.87 -31.41
N SER A 771 6.53 1.76 -30.08
CA SER A 771 7.52 1.06 -29.25
C SER A 771 7.62 -0.44 -29.53
N LEU A 772 6.61 -1.06 -30.15
CA LEU A 772 6.58 -2.49 -30.49
C LEU A 772 6.69 -2.75 -32.01
N ALA A 773 7.13 -1.77 -32.78
CA ALA A 773 7.24 -1.88 -34.24
C ALA A 773 8.16 -3.03 -34.67
N SER A 774 9.30 -3.21 -33.99
CA SER A 774 10.23 -4.31 -34.30
C SER A 774 9.61 -5.69 -34.06
N GLY A 775 8.76 -5.81 -33.05
CA GLY A 775 7.98 -7.03 -32.83
C GLY A 775 7.00 -7.29 -33.96
N ASN A 776 6.27 -6.27 -34.41
CA ASN A 776 5.33 -6.39 -35.51
C ASN A 776 6.03 -6.80 -36.82
N ASP A 777 7.21 -6.23 -37.10
CA ASP A 777 8.04 -6.58 -38.25
C ASP A 777 8.46 -8.06 -38.21
N ALA A 778 8.85 -8.57 -37.03
CA ALA A 778 9.21 -9.98 -36.86
C ALA A 778 8.01 -10.92 -37.06
N LEU A 779 6.84 -10.56 -36.54
CA LEU A 779 5.60 -11.34 -36.77
C LEU A 779 5.20 -11.33 -38.25
N GLN A 780 5.42 -10.21 -38.95
CA GLN A 780 5.19 -10.11 -40.39
C GLN A 780 6.19 -10.95 -41.19
N GLU A 781 7.49 -10.93 -40.84
CA GLU A 781 8.51 -11.78 -41.47
C GLU A 781 8.18 -13.26 -41.28
N LEU A 782 7.70 -13.66 -40.10
CA LEU A 782 7.27 -15.03 -39.82
C LEU A 782 6.15 -15.46 -40.79
N ILE A 783 5.16 -14.61 -41.02
CA ILE A 783 4.03 -14.89 -41.92
C ILE A 783 4.50 -14.95 -43.38
N ASP A 784 5.30 -13.97 -43.83
CA ASP A 784 5.66 -13.83 -45.24
C ASP A 784 6.64 -14.91 -45.71
N ARG A 785 7.59 -15.29 -44.85
CA ARG A 785 8.67 -16.21 -45.20
C ARG A 785 8.42 -17.64 -44.75
N TYR A 786 7.66 -17.83 -43.67
CA TYR A 786 7.45 -19.12 -43.02
C TYR A 786 5.96 -19.38 -42.75
N GLY A 787 5.05 -18.82 -43.56
CA GLY A 787 3.60 -18.94 -43.37
C GLY A 787 3.04 -20.38 -43.37
N ASP A 788 3.76 -21.34 -43.94
CA ASP A 788 3.40 -22.78 -43.88
C ASP A 788 3.83 -23.45 -42.56
N HIS A 789 4.68 -22.78 -41.76
CA HIS A 789 5.13 -23.30 -40.48
C HIS A 789 3.98 -23.23 -39.45
N PRO A 790 3.77 -24.28 -38.62
CA PRO A 790 2.70 -24.30 -37.62
C PRO A 790 2.67 -23.09 -36.69
N LEU A 791 3.86 -22.58 -36.31
CA LEU A 791 3.96 -21.44 -35.39
C LEU A 791 3.56 -20.10 -36.01
N ALA A 792 3.45 -19.99 -37.34
CA ALA A 792 2.92 -18.80 -37.99
C ALA A 792 1.47 -18.52 -37.58
N ALA A 793 0.71 -19.55 -37.14
CA ALA A 793 -0.66 -19.38 -36.63
C ALA A 793 -0.74 -18.39 -35.45
N TYR A 794 0.28 -18.30 -34.60
CA TYR A 794 0.30 -17.37 -33.47
C TYR A 794 0.55 -15.92 -33.91
N ALA A 795 1.43 -15.69 -34.88
CA ALA A 795 1.62 -14.37 -35.47
C ALA A 795 0.35 -13.91 -36.20
N ARG A 796 -0.27 -14.81 -36.98
CA ARG A 796 -1.55 -14.56 -37.63
C ARG A 796 -2.66 -14.25 -36.63
N LEU A 797 -2.74 -14.97 -35.51
CA LEU A 797 -3.68 -14.68 -34.43
C LEU A 797 -3.48 -13.28 -33.86
N ALA A 798 -2.25 -12.91 -33.47
CA ALA A 798 -1.96 -11.61 -32.87
C ALA A 798 -2.28 -10.46 -33.85
N ARG A 799 -1.88 -10.61 -35.12
CA ARG A 799 -2.15 -9.59 -36.14
C ARG A 799 -3.62 -9.51 -36.52
N GLY A 800 -4.29 -10.64 -36.72
CA GLY A 800 -5.71 -10.69 -37.05
C GLY A 800 -6.60 -10.16 -35.92
N ALA A 801 -6.27 -10.49 -34.67
CA ALA A 801 -6.96 -9.96 -33.50
C ALA A 801 -6.83 -8.45 -33.37
N ASN A 802 -5.62 -7.89 -33.60
CA ASN A 802 -5.38 -6.45 -33.57
C ASN A 802 -6.04 -5.72 -34.75
N ALA A 803 -5.97 -6.27 -35.95
CA ALA A 803 -6.65 -5.71 -37.13
C ALA A 803 -8.17 -5.65 -36.94
N GLY A 804 -8.78 -6.69 -36.34
CA GLY A 804 -10.23 -6.81 -36.18
C GLY A 804 -10.85 -5.97 -35.05
N ARG A 805 -10.03 -5.30 -34.23
CA ARG A 805 -10.50 -4.36 -33.20
C ARG A 805 -10.31 -2.91 -33.65
N HIS A 806 -11.08 -2.02 -33.02
CA HIS A 806 -10.68 -0.62 -32.99
C HIS A 806 -9.37 -0.52 -32.19
N PHE A 807 -8.57 0.50 -32.49
CA PHE A 807 -7.38 0.77 -31.70
C PHE A 807 -7.31 2.25 -31.37
N GLN A 808 -7.39 2.53 -30.07
CA GLN A 808 -7.31 3.84 -29.47
C GLN A 808 -5.85 4.21 -29.20
N THR A 809 -5.41 5.33 -29.77
CA THR A 809 -4.17 6.00 -29.41
C THR A 809 -4.46 7.41 -28.95
N VAL A 810 -3.60 7.94 -28.09
CA VAL A 810 -3.67 9.34 -27.70
C VAL A 810 -2.45 10.04 -28.27
N THR A 811 -2.67 11.14 -28.99
CA THR A 811 -1.61 11.91 -29.66
C THR A 811 -1.95 13.39 -29.54
N ASP A 812 -1.01 14.19 -29.03
CA ASP A 812 -1.19 15.63 -28.79
C ASP A 812 -2.47 15.96 -27.98
N GLY A 813 -2.77 15.13 -26.97
CA GLY A 813 -3.96 15.29 -26.11
C GLY A 813 -5.29 14.96 -26.79
N ARG A 814 -5.28 14.34 -27.98
CA ARG A 814 -6.48 13.93 -28.72
C ARG A 814 -6.55 12.42 -28.86
N LEU A 815 -7.76 11.87 -28.73
CA LEU A 815 -8.03 10.47 -29.00
C LEU A 815 -8.12 10.24 -30.51
N GLN A 816 -7.26 9.38 -31.04
CA GLN A 816 -7.36 8.85 -32.39
C GLN A 816 -7.85 7.40 -32.32
N VAL A 817 -8.82 7.05 -33.18
CA VAL A 817 -9.38 5.70 -33.22
C VAL A 817 -9.18 5.12 -34.62
N ARG A 818 -8.29 4.14 -34.74
CA ARG A 818 -8.19 3.33 -35.96
C ARG A 818 -9.42 2.42 -36.05
N GLN A 819 -10.08 2.41 -37.20
CA GLN A 819 -11.19 1.49 -37.47
C GLN A 819 -10.67 0.06 -37.70
N PRO A 820 -11.47 -0.98 -37.43
CA PRO A 820 -11.10 -2.35 -37.73
C PRO A 820 -10.77 -2.53 -39.21
N ASP A 821 -9.63 -3.14 -39.51
CA ASP A 821 -9.33 -3.67 -40.84
C ASP A 821 -9.89 -5.09 -40.92
N THR A 822 -11.15 -5.17 -41.33
CA THR A 822 -11.88 -6.44 -41.38
C THR A 822 -11.33 -7.39 -42.42
N GLU A 823 -10.74 -6.90 -43.51
CA GLU A 823 -10.17 -7.74 -44.57
C GLU A 823 -8.94 -8.47 -44.03
N THR A 824 -7.95 -7.72 -43.53
CA THR A 824 -6.76 -8.31 -42.92
C THR A 824 -7.14 -9.22 -41.76
N ALA A 825 -8.07 -8.81 -40.91
CA ALA A 825 -8.49 -9.61 -39.76
C ALA A 825 -9.11 -10.95 -40.17
N VAL A 826 -10.02 -10.96 -41.16
CA VAL A 826 -10.61 -12.21 -41.68
C VAL A 826 -9.52 -13.11 -42.24
N THR A 827 -8.67 -12.60 -43.13
CA THR A 827 -7.59 -13.40 -43.75
C THR A 827 -6.68 -14.03 -42.70
N GLN A 828 -6.14 -13.24 -41.77
CA GLN A 828 -5.19 -13.73 -40.78
C GLN A 828 -5.84 -14.70 -39.79
N LEU A 829 -7.07 -14.43 -39.33
CA LEU A 829 -7.76 -15.32 -38.39
C LEU A 829 -8.19 -16.64 -39.06
N THR A 830 -8.70 -16.60 -40.30
CA THR A 830 -9.04 -17.81 -41.06
C THR A 830 -7.81 -18.69 -41.26
N ASP A 831 -6.69 -18.12 -41.73
CA ASP A 831 -5.45 -18.88 -41.93
C ASP A 831 -4.90 -19.47 -40.62
N ALA A 832 -5.01 -18.73 -39.50
CA ALA A 832 -4.63 -19.24 -38.19
C ALA A 832 -5.52 -20.41 -37.74
N ILE A 833 -6.82 -20.31 -37.96
CA ILE A 833 -7.81 -21.34 -37.64
C ILE A 833 -7.57 -22.59 -38.49
N ASP A 834 -7.44 -22.44 -39.81
CA ASP A 834 -7.25 -23.56 -40.74
C ASP A 834 -5.97 -24.35 -40.44
N ALA A 835 -4.86 -23.65 -40.19
CA ALA A 835 -3.59 -24.27 -39.80
C ALA A 835 -3.67 -25.03 -38.46
N SER A 836 -4.66 -24.72 -37.62
CA SER A 836 -4.83 -25.32 -36.29
C SER A 836 -5.83 -26.48 -36.27
N ARG A 837 -6.60 -26.68 -37.35
CA ARG A 837 -7.61 -27.74 -37.45
C ARG A 837 -7.08 -29.06 -37.99
N THR A 838 -5.89 -29.06 -38.59
CA THR A 838 -5.32 -30.23 -39.28
C THR A 838 -4.83 -31.31 -38.33
N ASP A 839 -4.20 -30.94 -37.21
CA ASP A 839 -3.78 -31.86 -36.13
C ASP A 839 -3.78 -31.09 -34.81
N GLN A 840 -4.38 -31.69 -33.77
CA GLN A 840 -4.54 -31.13 -32.41
C GLN A 840 -3.23 -30.66 -31.74
N ASN A 841 -2.06 -31.06 -32.26
CA ASN A 841 -0.76 -30.63 -31.76
C ASN A 841 -0.09 -29.52 -32.60
N THR A 842 -0.79 -28.96 -33.57
CA THR A 842 -0.27 -28.06 -34.61
C THR A 842 -1.04 -26.74 -34.56
N GLY A 843 -0.34 -25.61 -34.64
CA GLY A 843 -0.98 -24.29 -34.57
C GLY A 843 -1.47 -23.94 -33.16
N LEU A 844 -2.63 -23.31 -33.09
CA LEU A 844 -3.29 -22.85 -31.87
C LEU A 844 -3.87 -24.04 -31.09
N ASP A 845 -3.69 -24.06 -29.77
CA ASP A 845 -4.38 -25.03 -28.92
C ASP A 845 -5.91 -24.84 -28.95
N ASN A 846 -6.67 -25.87 -28.56
CA ASN A 846 -8.13 -25.86 -28.60
C ASN A 846 -8.81 -24.65 -27.92
N LEU A 847 -8.24 -24.13 -26.83
CA LEU A 847 -8.83 -22.98 -26.13
C LEU A 847 -8.59 -21.70 -26.92
N THR A 848 -7.37 -21.53 -27.41
CA THR A 848 -6.98 -20.41 -28.27
C THR A 848 -7.74 -20.45 -29.61
N LEU A 849 -7.96 -21.64 -30.16
CA LEU A 849 -8.75 -21.87 -31.37
C LEU A 849 -10.21 -21.46 -31.18
N ASN A 850 -10.85 -21.84 -30.07
CA ASN A 850 -12.21 -21.38 -29.74
C ASN A 850 -12.27 -19.84 -29.69
N ALA A 851 -11.34 -19.21 -28.96
CA ALA A 851 -11.28 -17.76 -28.89
C ALA A 851 -11.05 -17.09 -30.27
N ALA A 852 -10.21 -17.69 -31.13
CA ALA A 852 -9.96 -17.22 -32.49
C ALA A 852 -11.22 -17.31 -33.36
N MET A 853 -11.98 -18.41 -33.31
CA MET A 853 -13.23 -18.59 -34.07
C MET A 853 -14.31 -17.58 -33.63
N ARG A 854 -14.49 -17.34 -32.33
CA ARG A 854 -15.43 -16.30 -31.84
C ARG A 854 -15.02 -14.89 -32.28
N ARG A 855 -13.71 -14.60 -32.30
CA ARG A 855 -13.18 -13.33 -32.84
C ARG A 855 -13.47 -13.23 -34.34
N LEU A 856 -13.22 -14.28 -35.11
CA LEU A 856 -13.51 -14.30 -36.54
C LEU A 856 -15.00 -14.04 -36.81
N ALA A 857 -15.91 -14.65 -36.05
CA ALA A 857 -17.35 -14.38 -36.15
C ALA A 857 -17.68 -12.90 -35.90
N THR A 858 -17.09 -12.31 -34.86
CA THR A 858 -17.27 -10.88 -34.53
C THR A 858 -16.74 -9.98 -35.65
N VAL A 859 -15.62 -10.35 -36.29
CA VAL A 859 -15.05 -9.59 -37.40
C VAL A 859 -15.92 -9.70 -38.66
N HIS A 860 -16.46 -10.89 -38.98
CA HIS A 860 -17.43 -11.03 -40.08
C HIS A 860 -18.67 -10.16 -39.87
N ALA A 861 -19.21 -10.12 -38.64
CA ALA A 861 -20.31 -9.23 -38.31
C ALA A 861 -19.96 -7.75 -38.50
N LYS A 862 -18.75 -7.32 -38.09
CA LYS A 862 -18.25 -5.96 -38.34
C LYS A 862 -18.09 -5.64 -39.82
N ALA A 863 -17.77 -6.64 -40.65
CA ALA A 863 -17.72 -6.53 -42.11
C ALA A 863 -19.12 -6.51 -42.75
N GLY A 864 -20.19 -6.66 -41.97
CA GLY A 864 -21.58 -6.72 -42.45
C GLY A 864 -22.05 -8.11 -42.91
N ASP A 865 -21.26 -9.16 -42.67
CA ASP A 865 -21.55 -10.54 -43.08
C ASP A 865 -22.04 -11.37 -41.88
N LEU A 866 -23.31 -11.16 -41.51
CA LEU A 866 -23.93 -11.87 -40.38
C LEU A 866 -24.10 -13.36 -40.66
N ASP A 867 -24.31 -13.76 -41.91
CA ASP A 867 -24.44 -15.17 -42.30
C ASP A 867 -23.13 -15.92 -42.08
N ARG A 868 -21.99 -15.32 -42.44
CA ARG A 868 -20.67 -15.89 -42.14
C ARG A 868 -20.36 -15.87 -40.66
N ALA A 869 -20.73 -14.82 -39.94
CA ALA A 869 -20.58 -14.79 -38.49
C ALA A 869 -21.30 -15.96 -37.82
N ASP A 870 -22.55 -16.24 -38.23
CA ASP A 870 -23.33 -17.36 -37.73
C ASP A 870 -22.69 -18.71 -38.09
N ALA A 871 -22.28 -18.85 -39.35
CA ALA A 871 -21.64 -20.06 -39.85
C ALA A 871 -20.38 -20.41 -39.06
N VAL A 872 -19.54 -19.43 -38.71
CA VAL A 872 -18.33 -19.65 -37.89
C VAL A 872 -18.69 -20.13 -36.47
N LEU A 873 -19.75 -19.59 -35.86
CA LEU A 873 -20.20 -20.03 -34.53
C LEU A 873 -20.82 -21.44 -34.55
N THR A 874 -21.56 -21.77 -35.60
CA THR A 874 -22.06 -23.14 -35.81
C THR A 874 -20.91 -24.12 -36.05
N ASP A 875 -19.93 -23.73 -36.86
CA ASP A 875 -18.73 -24.52 -37.14
C ASP A 875 -17.88 -24.73 -35.87
N LEU A 876 -17.76 -23.71 -35.01
CA LEU A 876 -17.12 -23.81 -33.70
C LEU A 876 -17.74 -24.92 -32.85
N THR A 877 -19.07 -24.91 -32.67
CA THR A 877 -19.76 -25.91 -31.84
C THR A 877 -19.69 -27.31 -32.46
N THR A 878 -19.74 -27.41 -33.79
CA THR A 878 -19.64 -28.68 -34.53
C THR A 878 -18.25 -29.28 -34.39
N HIS A 879 -17.21 -28.48 -34.63
CA HIS A 879 -15.82 -28.92 -34.54
C HIS A 879 -15.49 -29.54 -33.18
N PHE A 880 -15.82 -28.85 -32.09
CA PHE A 880 -15.52 -29.35 -30.76
C PHE A 880 -16.37 -30.56 -30.35
N ARG A 881 -17.62 -30.65 -30.84
CA ARG A 881 -18.45 -31.85 -30.67
C ARG A 881 -17.83 -33.07 -31.36
N GLU A 882 -17.34 -32.90 -32.58
CA GLU A 882 -16.67 -33.97 -33.35
C GLU A 882 -15.35 -34.42 -32.72
N GLN A 883 -14.66 -33.55 -31.96
CA GLN A 883 -13.48 -33.93 -31.17
C GLN A 883 -13.81 -34.79 -29.94
N GLY A 884 -15.08 -35.03 -29.62
CA GLY A 884 -15.47 -35.90 -28.51
C GLY A 884 -15.18 -35.33 -27.12
N ILE A 885 -15.18 -34.00 -26.96
CA ILE A 885 -14.99 -33.35 -25.66
C ILE A 885 -16.15 -33.68 -24.69
N PRO A 886 -15.95 -33.60 -23.36
CA PRO A 886 -17.01 -33.92 -22.38
C PRO A 886 -18.26 -33.05 -22.53
N ALA A 887 -19.44 -33.62 -22.21
CA ALA A 887 -20.75 -32.96 -22.40
C ALA A 887 -20.84 -31.55 -21.77
N HIS A 888 -20.39 -31.38 -20.52
CA HIS A 888 -20.36 -30.07 -19.85
C HIS A 888 -19.46 -29.04 -20.55
N VAL A 889 -18.40 -29.49 -21.25
CA VAL A 889 -17.54 -28.60 -22.05
C VAL A 889 -18.24 -28.24 -23.37
N GLN A 890 -18.98 -29.17 -23.98
CA GLN A 890 -19.81 -28.88 -25.16
C GLN A 890 -20.88 -27.83 -24.85
N GLU A 891 -21.57 -27.98 -23.71
CA GLU A 891 -22.56 -27.02 -23.22
C GLU A 891 -21.92 -25.64 -22.97
N HIS A 892 -20.73 -25.60 -22.36
CA HIS A 892 -20.02 -24.35 -22.15
C HIS A 892 -19.60 -23.67 -23.47
N ILE A 893 -19.10 -24.42 -24.45
CA ILE A 893 -18.75 -23.87 -25.77
C ILE A 893 -20.01 -23.38 -26.51
N GLN A 894 -21.12 -24.11 -26.39
CA GLN A 894 -22.42 -23.68 -26.94
C GLN A 894 -22.86 -22.35 -26.31
N GLN A 895 -22.80 -22.25 -24.97
CA GLN A 895 -23.10 -21.02 -24.25
C GLN A 895 -22.21 -19.86 -24.73
N GLN A 896 -20.91 -20.06 -24.86
CA GLN A 896 -19.99 -19.04 -25.37
C GLN A 896 -20.32 -18.59 -26.80
N ALA A 897 -20.75 -19.52 -27.66
CA ALA A 897 -21.17 -19.21 -29.02
C ALA A 897 -22.48 -18.41 -29.02
N ASP A 898 -23.44 -18.77 -28.17
CA ASP A 898 -24.74 -18.09 -28.04
C ASP A 898 -24.59 -16.69 -27.44
N GLU A 899 -23.73 -16.52 -26.42
CA GLU A 899 -23.35 -15.22 -25.87
C GLU A 899 -22.71 -14.31 -26.94
N THR A 900 -21.82 -14.88 -27.76
CA THR A 900 -21.19 -14.14 -28.88
C THR A 900 -22.24 -13.74 -29.92
N ARG A 901 -23.20 -14.62 -30.23
CA ARG A 901 -24.32 -14.34 -31.14
C ARG A 901 -25.22 -13.21 -30.62
N ALA A 902 -25.53 -13.24 -29.32
CA ALA A 902 -26.31 -12.19 -28.66
C ALA A 902 -25.59 -10.83 -28.73
N ALA A 903 -24.29 -10.79 -28.42
CA ALA A 903 -23.49 -9.57 -28.49
C ALA A 903 -23.40 -9.00 -29.92
N ILE A 904 -23.26 -9.85 -30.94
CA ILE A 904 -23.28 -9.44 -32.36
C ILE A 904 -24.64 -8.82 -32.72
N THR A 905 -25.74 -9.42 -32.25
CA THR A 905 -27.10 -8.94 -32.53
C THR A 905 -27.35 -7.57 -31.89
N GLU A 906 -26.92 -7.40 -30.63
CA GLU A 906 -27.03 -6.13 -29.91
C GLU A 906 -26.24 -5.01 -30.62
N GLN A 907 -24.99 -5.29 -31.04
CA GLN A 907 -24.16 -4.33 -31.76
C GLN A 907 -24.69 -3.94 -33.15
N THR A 908 -25.47 -4.80 -33.79
CA THR A 908 -26.00 -4.58 -35.14
C THR A 908 -27.42 -4.00 -35.14
N GLY A 909 -28.22 -4.27 -34.10
CA GLY A 909 -29.56 -3.72 -33.92
C GLY A 909 -29.59 -2.21 -33.64
N ASP A 910 -28.58 -1.66 -32.97
CA ASP A 910 -28.42 -0.21 -32.70
C ASP A 910 -28.04 0.62 -33.96
N ARG A 911 -27.86 -0.03 -35.12
CA ARG A 911 -27.59 0.63 -36.42
C ARG A 911 -28.82 0.72 -37.33
N SER A 912 -30.02 0.39 -36.85
CA SER A 912 -31.28 0.43 -37.62
C SER A 912 -32.10 1.71 -37.47
#